data_AF-A0A9D6ML48-F1
#
_entry.id   AF-A0A9D6ML48-F1
#
_cell.length_a   1.000
_cell.length_b   1.000
_cell.length_c   1.000
_cell.angle_alpha   90.00
_cell.angle_beta   90.00
_cell.angle_gamma   90.00
#
_symmetry.space_group_name_H-M   'P 1'
#
loop_
_entity.id
_entity.type
_entity.pdbx_description
1 polymer ?
#
loop_
_entity_poly.entity_id
_entity_poly.type
_entity_poly.pdbx_seq_one_letter_code
_entity_poly.pdbx_strand_id
1 'polypeptide(L)'
;MRSAPDLDPQALGALYDEGYYHGVNSGYPSVGYERVHASWAHWVAYLAARCARGARWLDLGCAYGYLVAEAGAGGFRAAGLDVSAYALGRVVAAAPAAAGKVARAVLERLPLADESVDVVSAFDVLEHVVDPEPALAEVRRVLRPGGVLIGATPDPLLFDRHEETHFSERPPSYWVDRLLALGFTVDFRFYEAPFNLEVLARRDGAPGLAPAACLRWDGFAVDADLPIVSGAAASRVAVRLRSGFGSAGSTHPPDLRWVGAGEAGAYVLITGRAPARLRVRLEVCGDAAGADVTVVLDDFRLARARVGPGWSTLECPPLPVAAGGHALRVRTSGPLLFRRLEVVADDVAGAELVLRLPFDMHQRYAQCRAVLARLPGRHRTILDVGGVLGGGGGHLATSGDFLPEEQPPLSTDVRASDHPDHRAVAPGRLPFADESFDVVLCLDVLEHVAVDERRALLDELARVTRRFVLLAAPFATAGVADSDQLLFALIEARHGYAHQFLREHLAHGHPDLAGTVAYWEAAGARVVVLPNGYLPYWHAMQILNLPLAEPVMGERYARAQAAYNQVVHDWREPAYRHLLAIDVRGGDDWCAAVRALADTESAAAATPVSVARAAAVLSAVVDLARAADPVHGGGA
;
A
#
# COMPACT_ATOMS: atom_id res chain seq x y z
N MET A 1 -9.73 18.78 -11.15
CA MET A 1 -9.67 18.67 -9.68
C MET A 1 -8.77 19.77 -9.14
N ARG A 2 -9.20 20.53 -8.12
CA ARG A 2 -8.47 21.71 -7.60
C ARG A 2 -7.23 21.26 -6.82
N SER A 3 -6.20 22.11 -6.76
CA SER A 3 -5.00 21.91 -5.93
C SER A 3 -5.36 21.53 -4.50
N ALA A 4 -4.46 20.83 -3.79
CA ALA A 4 -4.55 20.67 -2.34
C ALA A 4 -4.96 22.01 -1.70
N PRO A 5 -5.95 22.02 -0.78
CA PRO A 5 -6.50 23.26 -0.26
C PRO A 5 -5.41 24.07 0.46
N ASP A 6 -5.56 25.40 0.43
CA ASP A 6 -4.78 26.27 1.29
C ASP A 6 -5.01 25.84 2.74
N LEU A 7 -3.93 25.59 3.48
CA LEU A 7 -3.96 25.17 4.89
C LEU A 7 -4.37 26.32 5.82
N ASP A 8 -4.71 27.49 5.27
CA ASP A 8 -5.45 28.50 6.00
C ASP A 8 -6.72 27.90 6.64
N PRO A 9 -6.86 27.96 7.99
CA PRO A 9 -8.00 27.37 8.70
C PRO A 9 -9.37 27.85 8.19
N GLN A 10 -9.43 29.05 7.61
CA GLN A 10 -10.65 29.61 7.05
C GLN A 10 -11.03 28.94 5.72
N ALA A 11 -10.06 28.75 4.83
CA ALA A 11 -10.24 28.04 3.57
C ALA A 11 -10.57 26.55 3.79
N LEU A 12 -9.85 25.86 4.67
CA LEU A 12 -10.09 24.45 4.98
C LEU A 12 -11.48 24.24 5.60
N GLY A 13 -11.84 25.05 6.59
CA GLY A 13 -13.15 24.96 7.24
C GLY A 13 -14.34 25.24 6.33
N ALA A 14 -14.14 25.91 5.19
CA ALA A 14 -15.19 26.18 4.21
C ALA A 14 -15.60 24.95 3.39
N LEU A 15 -14.78 23.89 3.37
CA LEU A 15 -15.11 22.62 2.72
C LEU A 15 -16.14 21.81 3.51
N TYR A 16 -16.24 22.08 4.82
CA TYR A 16 -17.11 21.37 5.77
C TYR A 16 -18.32 22.23 6.13
N ASP A 17 -19.09 22.63 5.12
CA ASP A 17 -20.28 23.47 5.27
C ASP A 17 -21.56 22.64 5.49
N GLU A 18 -22.73 23.29 5.39
CA GLU A 18 -24.02 22.60 5.47
C GLU A 18 -24.16 21.50 4.41
N GLY A 19 -23.66 21.73 3.20
CA GLY A 19 -23.71 20.75 2.12
C GLY A 19 -22.92 19.49 2.47
N TYR A 20 -21.74 19.63 3.08
CA TYR A 20 -20.96 18.49 3.57
C TYR A 20 -21.75 17.65 4.58
N TYR A 21 -22.30 18.25 5.64
CA TYR A 21 -23.02 17.47 6.68
C TYR A 21 -24.40 16.94 6.24
N HIS A 22 -24.87 17.31 5.05
CA HIS A 22 -26.11 16.83 4.43
C HIS A 22 -25.87 16.12 3.08
N GLY A 23 -24.68 15.56 2.86
CA GLY A 23 -24.43 14.61 1.78
C GLY A 23 -24.34 15.19 0.37
N VAL A 24 -24.15 16.50 0.24
CA VAL A 24 -23.97 17.15 -1.07
C VAL A 24 -22.57 16.89 -1.60
N ASN A 25 -21.56 17.04 -0.74
CA ASN A 25 -20.14 16.89 -1.08
C ASN A 25 -19.43 15.86 -0.15
N SER A 26 -20.19 14.93 0.43
CA SER A 26 -19.70 13.89 1.34
C SER A 26 -20.53 12.61 1.21
N GLY A 27 -20.10 11.55 1.89
CA GLY A 27 -20.79 10.27 2.01
C GLY A 27 -21.93 10.26 3.03
N TYR A 28 -22.19 11.37 3.72
CA TYR A 28 -23.35 11.47 4.61
C TYR A 28 -24.67 11.40 3.83
N PRO A 29 -25.76 10.93 4.45
CA PRO A 29 -27.07 10.94 3.82
C PRO A 29 -27.68 12.35 3.86
N SER A 30 -28.56 12.64 2.90
CA SER A 30 -29.27 13.93 2.79
C SER A 30 -30.11 14.30 4.02
N VAL A 31 -30.47 13.32 4.84
CA VAL A 31 -31.19 13.53 6.10
C VAL A 31 -30.34 14.18 7.20
N GLY A 32 -29.03 14.32 6.98
CA GLY A 32 -28.10 15.04 7.84
C GLY A 32 -27.34 14.17 8.84
N TYR A 33 -26.13 14.58 9.17
CA TYR A 33 -25.26 13.95 10.16
C TYR A 33 -25.94 13.74 11.53
N GLU A 34 -26.83 14.66 11.94
CA GLU A 34 -27.57 14.55 13.19
C GLU A 34 -28.37 13.24 13.35
N ARG A 35 -28.78 12.62 12.24
CA ARG A 35 -29.60 11.40 12.24
C ARG A 35 -28.79 10.11 12.12
N VAL A 36 -27.50 10.20 11.77
CA VAL A 36 -26.66 9.05 11.43
C VAL A 36 -25.29 9.04 12.10
N HIS A 37 -25.04 9.95 13.04
CA HIS A 37 -23.83 9.92 13.85
C HIS A 37 -23.66 8.56 14.55
N ALA A 38 -22.41 8.10 14.65
CA ALA A 38 -22.08 6.88 15.36
C ALA A 38 -22.35 7.02 16.87
N SER A 39 -22.46 5.89 17.57
CA SER A 39 -22.36 5.88 19.03
C SER A 39 -20.99 5.40 19.46
N TRP A 40 -20.35 6.14 20.37
CA TRP A 40 -19.03 5.80 20.92
C TRP A 40 -19.13 5.32 22.37
N ALA A 41 -20.34 5.01 22.84
CA ALA A 41 -20.61 4.57 24.21
C ALA A 41 -19.71 3.40 24.65
N HIS A 42 -19.36 2.50 23.73
CA HIS A 42 -18.45 1.38 23.99
C HIS A 42 -17.02 1.84 24.34
N TRP A 43 -16.46 2.79 23.59
CA TRP A 43 -15.16 3.42 23.89
C TRP A 43 -15.21 4.20 25.19
N VAL A 44 -16.27 4.98 25.39
CA VAL A 44 -16.47 5.77 26.62
C VAL A 44 -16.52 4.85 27.84
N ALA A 45 -17.31 3.77 27.79
CA ALA A 45 -17.40 2.80 28.88
C ALA A 45 -16.06 2.06 29.10
N TYR A 46 -15.39 1.67 28.02
CA TYR A 46 -14.09 0.99 28.09
C TYR A 46 -13.03 1.85 28.79
N LEU A 47 -12.94 3.13 28.44
CA LEU A 47 -12.00 4.07 29.02
C LEU A 47 -12.44 4.52 30.42
N ALA A 48 -13.74 4.71 30.68
CA ALA A 48 -14.23 5.10 32.01
C ALA A 48 -13.89 4.05 33.08
N ALA A 49 -13.83 2.77 32.69
CA ALA A 49 -13.42 1.68 33.58
C ALA A 49 -11.89 1.65 33.88
N ARG A 50 -11.07 2.42 33.16
CA ARG A 50 -9.60 2.33 33.19
C ARG A 50 -8.89 3.66 33.47
N CYS A 51 -9.54 4.77 33.16
CA CYS A 51 -9.04 6.12 33.42
C CYS A 51 -9.55 6.64 34.77
N ALA A 52 -8.81 7.57 35.37
CA ALA A 52 -9.28 8.27 36.55
C ALA A 52 -10.55 9.08 36.23
N ARG A 53 -11.50 9.13 37.18
CA ARG A 53 -12.68 9.98 37.03
C ARG A 53 -12.27 11.43 36.82
N GLY A 54 -12.87 12.09 35.83
CA GLY A 54 -12.52 13.46 35.45
C GLY A 54 -11.23 13.57 34.62
N ALA A 55 -10.69 12.47 34.11
CA ALA A 55 -9.66 12.47 33.07
C ALA A 55 -10.06 13.38 31.90
N ARG A 56 -9.08 14.06 31.33
CA ARG A 56 -9.26 15.06 30.27
C ARG A 56 -9.30 14.36 28.92
N TRP A 57 -10.38 14.60 28.19
CA TRP A 57 -10.62 14.05 26.87
C TRP A 57 -10.62 15.18 25.84
N LEU A 58 -9.86 15.02 24.76
CA LEU A 58 -9.87 15.92 23.61
C LEU A 58 -10.36 15.17 22.37
N ASP A 59 -11.44 15.64 21.77
CA ASP A 59 -12.00 15.10 20.54
C ASP A 59 -11.58 15.94 19.34
N LEU A 60 -10.90 15.34 18.37
CA LEU A 60 -10.43 15.99 17.14
C LEU A 60 -11.41 15.71 16.01
N GLY A 61 -11.88 16.77 15.33
CA GLY A 61 -12.99 16.65 14.37
C GLY A 61 -14.33 16.48 15.08
N CYS A 62 -14.58 17.24 16.15
CA CYS A 62 -15.73 16.97 17.02
C CYS A 62 -17.11 17.23 16.40
N ALA A 63 -17.16 17.84 15.21
CA ALA A 63 -18.36 18.20 14.47
C ALA A 63 -19.43 18.84 15.37
N TYR A 64 -20.59 18.20 15.51
CA TYR A 64 -21.73 18.68 16.30
C TYR A 64 -21.58 18.43 17.83
N GLY A 65 -20.46 17.87 18.28
CA GLY A 65 -20.10 17.69 19.69
C GLY A 65 -20.70 16.46 20.36
N TYR A 66 -21.20 15.48 19.60
CA TYR A 66 -21.84 14.26 20.13
C TYR A 66 -20.90 13.45 21.03
N LEU A 67 -19.69 13.14 20.57
CA LEU A 67 -18.70 12.41 21.36
C LEU A 67 -18.24 13.20 22.60
N VAL A 68 -18.08 14.53 22.48
CA VAL A 68 -17.79 15.39 23.64
C VAL A 68 -18.88 15.28 24.71
N ALA A 69 -20.16 15.24 24.31
CA ALA A 69 -21.27 15.04 25.23
C ALA A 69 -21.29 13.63 25.84
N GLU A 70 -21.10 12.58 25.03
CA GLU A 70 -21.04 11.19 25.48
C GLU A 70 -19.89 10.95 26.47
N ALA A 71 -18.68 11.41 26.16
CA ALA A 71 -17.53 11.34 27.05
C ALA A 71 -17.78 12.11 28.36
N GLY A 72 -18.40 13.30 28.28
CA GLY A 72 -18.83 14.05 29.46
C GLY A 72 -19.79 13.26 30.35
N ALA A 73 -20.79 12.60 29.77
CA ALA A 73 -21.72 11.73 30.49
C ALA A 73 -21.02 10.51 31.09
N GLY A 74 -19.97 9.99 30.43
CA GLY A 74 -19.08 8.95 30.93
C GLY A 74 -18.16 9.38 32.09
N GLY A 75 -18.22 10.65 32.51
CA GLY A 75 -17.45 11.16 33.66
C GLY A 75 -16.09 11.77 33.31
N PHE A 76 -15.82 12.03 32.03
CA PHE A 76 -14.62 12.72 31.56
C PHE A 76 -14.79 14.25 31.56
N ARG A 77 -13.68 14.97 31.62
CA ARG A 77 -13.61 16.40 31.30
C ARG A 77 -13.32 16.53 29.81
N ALA A 78 -14.38 16.47 29.00
CA ALA A 78 -14.27 16.46 27.54
C ALA A 78 -14.31 17.86 26.93
N ALA A 79 -13.50 18.07 25.90
CA ALA A 79 -13.52 19.20 24.99
C ALA A 79 -13.35 18.72 23.54
N GLY A 80 -13.79 19.52 22.57
CA GLY A 80 -13.70 19.19 21.14
C GLY A 80 -13.07 20.30 20.30
N LEU A 81 -12.39 19.92 19.23
CA LEU A 81 -11.85 20.83 18.23
C LEU A 81 -12.36 20.45 16.84
N ASP A 82 -12.76 21.45 16.05
CA ASP A 82 -13.19 21.25 14.67
C ASP A 82 -12.82 22.47 13.80
N VAL A 83 -12.59 22.28 12.51
CA VAL A 83 -12.31 23.39 11.57
C VAL A 83 -13.58 24.09 11.08
N SER A 84 -14.72 23.40 11.10
CA SER A 84 -16.01 23.85 10.58
C SER A 84 -16.71 24.82 11.53
N ALA A 85 -16.82 26.08 11.12
CA ALA A 85 -17.65 27.05 11.83
C ALA A 85 -19.14 26.66 11.80
N TYR A 86 -19.59 25.99 10.73
CA TYR A 86 -20.97 25.50 10.61
C TYR A 86 -21.26 24.42 11.65
N ALA A 87 -20.42 23.39 11.74
CA ALA A 87 -20.60 22.29 12.68
C ALA A 87 -20.61 22.76 14.13
N LEU A 88 -19.63 23.61 14.50
CA LEU A 88 -19.55 24.20 15.83
C LEU A 88 -20.79 25.05 16.17
N GLY A 89 -21.39 25.72 15.18
CA GLY A 89 -22.65 26.46 15.33
C GLY A 89 -23.86 25.58 15.66
N ARG A 90 -23.84 24.29 15.30
CA ARG A 90 -24.93 23.34 15.55
C ARG A 90 -24.89 22.73 16.96
N VAL A 91 -23.75 22.80 17.66
CA VAL A 91 -23.50 22.11 18.94
C VAL A 91 -24.53 22.46 20.02
N VAL A 92 -24.94 23.74 20.13
CA VAL A 92 -25.91 24.17 21.16
C VAL A 92 -27.25 23.44 21.02
N ALA A 93 -27.70 23.19 19.77
CA ALA A 93 -28.95 22.50 19.50
C ALA A 93 -28.79 20.98 19.47
N ALA A 94 -27.69 20.48 18.89
CA ALA A 94 -27.44 19.05 18.67
C ALA A 94 -26.96 18.33 19.94
N ALA A 95 -26.05 18.94 20.70
CA ALA A 95 -25.43 18.37 21.89
C ALA A 95 -25.27 19.45 22.98
N PRO A 96 -26.37 19.89 23.64
CA PRO A 96 -26.32 20.97 24.63
C PRO A 96 -25.28 20.77 25.76
N ALA A 97 -25.00 19.51 26.12
CA ALA A 97 -23.99 19.17 27.13
C ALA A 97 -22.54 19.46 26.70
N ALA A 98 -22.28 19.63 25.39
CA ALA A 98 -21.00 20.02 24.82
C ALA A 98 -20.89 21.54 24.56
N ALA A 99 -21.98 22.30 24.74
CA ALA A 99 -21.97 23.75 24.54
C ALA A 99 -20.93 24.43 25.46
N GLY A 100 -20.10 25.30 24.88
CA GLY A 100 -19.00 25.97 25.57
C GLY A 100 -17.76 25.10 25.85
N LYS A 101 -17.73 23.87 25.31
CA LYS A 101 -16.58 22.93 25.44
C LYS A 101 -15.91 22.62 24.10
N VAL A 102 -16.33 23.29 23.03
CA VAL A 102 -15.80 23.10 21.68
C VAL A 102 -15.17 24.39 21.18
N ALA A 103 -14.14 24.28 20.35
CA ALA A 103 -13.45 25.43 19.76
C ALA A 103 -12.97 25.16 18.33
N ARG A 104 -12.75 26.23 17.57
CA ARG A 104 -12.21 26.12 16.22
C ARG A 104 -10.69 26.00 16.25
N ALA A 105 -10.13 24.96 15.63
CA ALA A 105 -8.68 24.78 15.50
C ALA A 105 -8.33 23.83 14.34
N VAL A 106 -7.07 23.91 13.88
CA VAL A 106 -6.45 22.93 12.98
C VAL A 106 -5.64 21.92 13.78
N LEU A 107 -5.48 20.71 13.27
CA LEU A 107 -4.88 19.60 14.01
C LEU A 107 -3.35 19.67 14.04
N GLU A 108 -2.75 20.32 13.05
CA GLU A 108 -1.32 20.55 12.90
C GLU A 108 -0.77 21.56 13.91
N ARG A 109 -1.66 22.25 14.66
CA ARG A 109 -1.29 23.18 15.73
C ARG A 109 -2.40 23.29 16.78
N LEU A 110 -2.37 22.37 17.74
CA LEU A 110 -3.37 22.30 18.81
C LEU A 110 -3.13 23.40 19.86
N PRO A 111 -4.18 24.18 20.24
CA PRO A 111 -4.08 25.26 21.22
C PRO A 111 -4.07 24.74 22.67
N LEU A 112 -3.32 23.68 22.93
CA LEU A 112 -3.17 23.04 24.24
C LEU A 112 -1.71 22.99 24.64
N ALA A 113 -1.46 23.01 25.95
CA ALA A 113 -0.13 22.77 26.49
C ALA A 113 0.29 21.31 26.30
N ASP A 114 1.60 21.07 26.35
CA ASP A 114 2.18 19.73 26.36
C ASP A 114 1.62 18.93 27.54
N GLU A 115 1.44 17.62 27.36
CA GLU A 115 1.08 16.68 28.42
C GLU A 115 -0.13 17.15 29.25
N SER A 116 -1.15 17.66 28.57
CA SER A 116 -2.32 18.29 29.18
C SER A 116 -3.59 17.45 29.10
N VAL A 117 -3.62 16.39 28.29
CA VAL A 117 -4.79 15.51 28.10
C VAL A 117 -4.46 14.04 28.37
N ASP A 118 -5.46 13.28 28.80
CA ASP A 118 -5.33 11.86 29.14
C ASP A 118 -5.85 10.97 27.99
N VAL A 119 -6.86 11.44 27.25
CA VAL A 119 -7.47 10.77 26.09
C VAL A 119 -7.55 11.75 24.92
N VAL A 120 -7.16 11.29 23.74
CA VAL A 120 -7.45 11.94 22.45
C VAL A 120 -8.30 10.99 21.61
N SER A 121 -9.39 11.49 21.01
CA SER A 121 -10.15 10.77 19.98
C SER A 121 -9.99 11.43 18.62
N ALA A 122 -9.92 10.62 17.57
CA ALA A 122 -9.86 11.03 16.17
C ALA A 122 -10.61 10.01 15.30
N PHE A 123 -11.94 10.09 15.29
CA PHE A 123 -12.80 9.20 14.49
C PHE A 123 -13.18 9.89 13.18
N ASP A 124 -12.88 9.24 12.06
CA ASP A 124 -13.22 9.68 10.71
C ASP A 124 -12.76 11.12 10.42
N VAL A 125 -11.53 11.44 10.85
CA VAL A 125 -10.92 12.79 10.74
C VAL A 125 -9.52 12.76 10.15
N LEU A 126 -8.78 11.65 10.27
CA LEU A 126 -7.37 11.59 9.90
C LEU A 126 -7.17 11.60 8.36
N GLU A 127 -8.13 11.04 7.63
CA GLU A 127 -8.26 11.06 6.17
C GLU A 127 -8.53 12.46 5.59
N HIS A 128 -8.95 13.39 6.45
CA HIS A 128 -9.20 14.79 6.13
C HIS A 128 -7.98 15.68 6.42
N VAL A 129 -6.87 15.14 6.92
CA VAL A 129 -5.66 15.91 7.28
C VAL A 129 -4.65 15.84 6.13
N VAL A 130 -4.46 16.95 5.42
CA VAL A 130 -3.56 17.02 4.24
C VAL A 130 -2.16 16.44 4.49
N ASP A 131 -1.53 16.82 5.60
CA ASP A 131 -0.30 16.20 6.08
C ASP A 131 -0.52 15.63 7.50
N PRO A 132 -0.65 14.30 7.64
CA PRO A 132 -0.89 13.71 8.94
C PRO A 132 0.28 13.82 9.93
N GLU A 133 1.52 14.03 9.47
CA GLU A 133 2.71 13.99 10.35
C GLU A 133 2.68 15.08 11.44
N PRO A 134 2.44 16.38 11.13
CA PRO A 134 2.33 17.40 12.16
C PRO A 134 1.16 17.17 13.12
N ALA A 135 0.02 16.69 12.60
CA ALA A 135 -1.15 16.40 13.43
C ALA A 135 -0.88 15.27 14.44
N LEU A 136 -0.27 14.17 14.00
CA LEU A 136 0.12 13.07 14.89
C LEU A 136 1.18 13.49 15.92
N ALA A 137 2.12 14.36 15.53
CA ALA A 137 3.10 14.95 16.45
C ALA A 137 2.42 15.80 17.53
N GLU A 138 1.44 16.61 17.16
CA GLU A 138 0.64 17.40 18.12
C GLU A 138 -0.18 16.51 19.06
N VAL A 139 -0.81 15.45 18.55
CA VAL A 139 -1.49 14.44 19.38
C VAL A 139 -0.54 13.86 20.42
N ARG A 140 0.67 13.46 19.99
CA ARG A 140 1.71 12.94 20.87
C ARG A 140 2.16 13.97 21.91
N ARG A 141 2.27 15.25 21.53
CA ARG A 141 2.68 16.36 22.41
C ARG A 141 1.67 16.63 23.51
N VAL A 142 0.38 16.74 23.16
CA VAL A 142 -0.67 17.09 24.13
C VAL A 142 -1.03 15.93 25.06
N LEU A 143 -0.89 14.68 24.60
CA LEU A 143 -1.11 13.51 25.44
C LEU A 143 -0.07 13.42 26.56
N ARG A 144 -0.51 13.12 27.78
CA ARG A 144 0.39 12.79 28.89
C ARG A 144 1.12 11.47 28.67
N PRO A 145 2.29 11.24 29.29
CA PRO A 145 2.80 9.88 29.46
C PRO A 145 1.73 8.96 30.04
N GLY A 146 1.48 7.82 29.39
CA GLY A 146 0.38 6.91 29.74
C GLY A 146 -0.99 7.25 29.12
N GLY A 147 -1.12 8.39 28.44
CA GLY A 147 -2.32 8.79 27.73
C GLY A 147 -2.57 7.98 26.45
N VAL A 148 -3.78 8.05 25.94
CA VAL A 148 -4.23 7.22 24.80
C VAL A 148 -4.81 8.04 23.65
N LEU A 149 -4.49 7.62 22.44
CA LEU A 149 -5.20 7.96 21.22
C LEU A 149 -6.12 6.80 20.84
N ILE A 150 -7.38 7.10 20.58
CA ILE A 150 -8.34 6.20 19.96
C ILE A 150 -8.87 6.82 18.68
N GLY A 151 -9.19 6.01 17.68
CA GLY A 151 -9.70 6.55 16.42
C GLY A 151 -10.04 5.49 15.40
N ALA A 152 -10.65 5.95 14.32
CA ALA A 152 -10.97 5.15 13.14
C ALA A 152 -10.68 5.97 11.89
N THR A 153 -10.28 5.30 10.82
CA THR A 153 -10.01 5.91 9.51
C THR A 153 -10.21 4.86 8.40
N PRO A 154 -10.70 5.24 7.21
CA PRO A 154 -10.96 4.30 6.12
C PRO A 154 -9.69 3.63 5.60
N ASP A 155 -9.83 2.36 5.23
CA ASP A 155 -8.84 1.65 4.44
C ASP A 155 -9.06 1.94 2.94
N PRO A 156 -8.13 2.67 2.27
CA PRO A 156 -8.25 2.98 0.84
C PRO A 156 -8.27 1.73 -0.06
N LEU A 157 -7.85 0.55 0.42
CA LEU A 157 -7.96 -0.69 -0.35
C LEU A 157 -9.39 -1.21 -0.45
N LEU A 158 -10.28 -0.81 0.46
CA LEU A 158 -11.68 -1.27 0.48
C LEU A 158 -12.70 -0.14 0.43
N PHE A 159 -12.28 1.10 0.70
CA PHE A 159 -13.11 2.28 0.51
C PHE A 159 -13.13 2.64 -0.97
N ASP A 160 -14.22 2.30 -1.66
CA ASP A 160 -14.37 2.48 -3.11
C ASP A 160 -15.00 3.83 -3.51
N ARG A 161 -15.27 4.70 -2.52
CA ARG A 161 -15.91 5.99 -2.73
C ARG A 161 -14.87 7.09 -2.81
N HIS A 162 -14.94 7.89 -3.87
CA HIS A 162 -14.16 9.10 -3.93
C HIS A 162 -14.89 10.22 -3.17
N GLU A 163 -14.30 10.68 -2.08
CA GLU A 163 -14.72 11.91 -1.38
C GLU A 163 -13.69 13.02 -1.60
N GLU A 164 -14.15 14.17 -2.10
CA GLU A 164 -13.24 15.30 -2.39
C GLU A 164 -12.54 15.85 -1.14
N THR A 165 -13.13 15.62 0.04
CA THR A 165 -12.60 16.03 1.33
C THR A 165 -11.60 15.06 1.94
N HIS A 166 -11.41 13.88 1.34
CA HIS A 166 -10.40 12.92 1.77
C HIS A 166 -9.07 13.25 1.09
N PHE A 167 -8.19 13.98 1.79
CA PHE A 167 -6.89 14.41 1.24
C PHE A 167 -5.77 13.40 1.51
N SER A 168 -5.95 12.56 2.53
CA SER A 168 -4.90 11.72 3.11
C SER A 168 -5.39 10.33 3.43
N GLU A 169 -6.14 9.71 2.50
CA GLU A 169 -6.40 8.28 2.61
C GLU A 169 -5.08 7.53 2.62
N ARG A 170 -4.81 6.89 3.76
CA ARG A 170 -3.57 6.16 4.00
C ARG A 170 -3.94 4.76 4.43
N PRO A 171 -3.17 3.77 3.99
CA PRO A 171 -3.49 2.40 4.27
C PRO A 171 -3.16 2.05 5.74
N PRO A 172 -3.71 0.96 6.29
CA PRO A 172 -3.57 0.66 7.71
C PRO A 172 -2.11 0.58 8.22
N SER A 173 -1.19 0.07 7.41
CA SER A 173 0.22 -0.03 7.79
C SER A 173 0.88 1.33 8.03
N TYR A 174 0.50 2.35 7.27
CA TYR A 174 1.02 3.70 7.42
C TYR A 174 0.68 4.22 8.82
N TRP A 175 -0.59 4.16 9.21
CA TRP A 175 -1.03 4.68 10.51
C TRP A 175 -0.33 3.98 11.67
N VAL A 176 -0.22 2.65 11.61
CA VAL A 176 0.46 1.87 12.65
C VAL A 176 1.95 2.20 12.69
N ASP A 177 2.64 2.25 11.55
CA ASP A 177 4.07 2.57 11.48
C ASP A 177 4.39 3.97 12.02
N ARG A 178 3.59 4.98 11.66
CA ARG A 178 3.78 6.36 12.13
C ARG A 178 3.56 6.50 13.64
N LEU A 179 2.53 5.85 14.18
CA LEU A 179 2.29 5.84 15.62
C LEU A 179 3.43 5.11 16.38
N LEU A 180 3.92 3.99 15.86
CA LEU A 180 5.09 3.31 16.44
C LEU A 180 6.34 4.21 16.41
N ALA A 181 6.59 4.91 15.29
CA ALA A 181 7.71 5.84 15.14
C ALA A 181 7.64 7.03 16.12
N LEU A 182 6.44 7.45 16.49
CA LEU A 182 6.18 8.48 17.52
C LEU A 182 6.23 7.95 18.97
N GLY A 183 6.62 6.69 19.16
CA GLY A 183 6.78 6.08 20.48
C GLY A 183 5.47 5.63 21.12
N PHE A 184 4.42 5.41 20.34
CA PHE A 184 3.22 4.74 20.82
C PHE A 184 3.39 3.22 20.83
N THR A 185 2.70 2.54 21.73
CA THR A 185 2.35 1.13 21.55
C THR A 185 0.97 1.04 20.91
N VAL A 186 0.85 0.32 19.80
CA VAL A 186 -0.35 0.34 18.97
C VAL A 186 -1.01 -1.04 19.00
N ASP A 187 -2.32 -1.06 19.24
CA ASP A 187 -3.17 -2.19 18.91
C ASP A 187 -4.26 -1.73 17.95
N PHE A 188 -4.72 -2.62 17.08
CA PHE A 188 -5.68 -2.28 16.04
C PHE A 188 -6.57 -3.48 15.68
N ARG A 189 -7.70 -3.17 15.05
CA ARG A 189 -8.65 -4.15 14.50
C ARG A 189 -9.33 -3.59 13.25
N PHE A 190 -10.01 -4.48 12.51
CA PHE A 190 -10.83 -4.11 11.37
C PHE A 190 -12.31 -4.20 11.72
N TYR A 191 -13.07 -3.28 11.15
CA TYR A 191 -14.52 -3.24 11.28
C TYR A 191 -15.20 -3.84 10.04
N GLU A 192 -16.27 -4.62 10.23
CA GLU A 192 -16.89 -5.40 9.14
C GLU A 192 -17.72 -4.53 8.17
N ALA A 193 -18.19 -3.34 8.58
CA ALA A 193 -18.99 -2.46 7.72
C ALA A 193 -19.02 -0.98 8.18
N PRO A 194 -18.24 -0.03 7.61
CA PRO A 194 -17.39 -0.12 6.44
C PRO A 194 -15.92 -0.06 6.82
N PHE A 195 -15.10 -0.98 6.31
CA PHE A 195 -13.73 -0.74 5.83
C PHE A 195 -12.70 0.04 6.69
N ASN A 196 -12.97 0.32 7.96
CA ASN A 196 -12.14 1.22 8.77
C ASN A 196 -11.14 0.43 9.61
N LEU A 197 -9.92 0.96 9.65
CA LEU A 197 -8.94 0.63 10.69
C LEU A 197 -9.38 1.33 11.97
N GLU A 198 -9.60 0.58 13.05
CA GLU A 198 -9.70 1.16 14.39
C GLU A 198 -8.39 0.98 15.14
N VAL A 199 -7.92 2.04 15.79
CA VAL A 199 -6.64 2.06 16.51
C VAL A 199 -6.81 2.41 18.00
N LEU A 200 -5.98 1.77 18.83
CA LEU A 200 -5.70 2.13 20.21
C LEU A 200 -4.19 2.31 20.36
N ALA A 201 -3.74 3.57 20.40
CA ALA A 201 -2.34 3.92 20.53
C ALA A 201 -2.05 4.51 21.92
N ARG A 202 -1.09 3.95 22.64
CA ARG A 202 -0.76 4.35 24.03
C ARG A 202 0.60 4.98 24.08
N ARG A 203 0.70 6.18 24.62
CA ARG A 203 1.96 6.88 24.85
C ARG A 203 2.69 6.20 26.03
N ASP A 204 3.93 5.76 25.82
CA ASP A 204 4.83 5.23 26.85
C ASP A 204 4.34 3.95 27.58
N GLY A 205 3.74 3.00 26.86
CA GLY A 205 3.49 1.64 27.36
C GLY A 205 2.57 1.54 28.58
N ALA A 206 1.53 2.39 28.64
CA ALA A 206 0.56 2.48 29.75
C ALA A 206 0.18 1.09 30.31
N PRO A 207 0.61 0.74 31.54
CA PRO A 207 0.27 -0.55 32.13
C PRO A 207 -1.24 -0.59 32.45
N GLY A 208 -1.96 -1.54 31.86
CA GLY A 208 -3.36 -1.84 32.24
C GLY A 208 -4.44 -1.68 31.17
N LEU A 209 -4.11 -1.25 29.94
CA LEU A 209 -5.06 -1.23 28.82
C LEU A 209 -5.02 -2.54 28.03
N ALA A 210 -6.18 -3.15 27.83
CA ALA A 210 -6.32 -4.33 26.99
C ALA A 210 -6.17 -3.98 25.49
N PRO A 211 -5.81 -4.94 24.63
CA PRO A 211 -5.83 -4.78 23.17
C PRO A 211 -7.19 -4.32 22.61
N ALA A 212 -7.19 -3.64 21.47
CA ALA A 212 -8.39 -3.21 20.74
C ALA A 212 -9.25 -4.41 20.32
N ALA A 213 -8.64 -5.56 20.00
CA ALA A 213 -9.36 -6.81 19.69
C ALA A 213 -10.28 -7.29 20.84
N CYS A 214 -10.04 -6.86 22.09
CA CYS A 214 -10.89 -7.19 23.24
C CYS A 214 -12.09 -6.24 23.43
N LEU A 215 -12.22 -5.21 22.59
CA LEU A 215 -13.34 -4.27 22.64
C LEU A 215 -14.57 -4.89 21.98
N ARG A 216 -15.73 -4.81 22.64
CA ARG A 216 -16.99 -5.29 22.05
C ARG A 216 -17.59 -4.19 21.18
N TRP A 217 -18.10 -4.59 20.02
CA TRP A 217 -19.02 -3.77 19.24
C TRP A 217 -20.46 -4.22 19.58
N ASP A 218 -21.03 -5.26 18.96
CA ASP A 218 -22.02 -6.20 19.54
C ASP A 218 -22.63 -7.20 18.51
N GLY A 219 -21.90 -8.28 18.18
CA GLY A 219 -22.47 -9.43 17.45
C GLY A 219 -21.45 -10.41 16.85
N PHE A 220 -20.93 -11.33 17.67
CA PHE A 220 -20.10 -12.52 17.36
C PHE A 220 -18.72 -12.27 16.69
N ALA A 221 -17.54 -12.45 17.31
CA ALA A 221 -17.13 -12.97 18.62
C ALA A 221 -15.91 -12.15 19.14
N VAL A 222 -15.70 -12.16 20.47
CA VAL A 222 -14.73 -11.33 21.22
C VAL A 222 -13.72 -12.23 21.94
N ASP A 223 -13.10 -13.14 21.21
CA ASP A 223 -12.00 -13.95 21.74
C ASP A 223 -10.77 -13.72 20.88
N ALA A 224 -9.62 -13.57 21.53
CA ALA A 224 -8.35 -13.13 20.96
C ALA A 224 -8.17 -13.58 19.50
N ASP A 225 -7.93 -12.62 18.60
CA ASP A 225 -7.41 -12.89 17.26
C ASP A 225 -6.25 -13.84 17.41
N LEU A 226 -6.35 -15.04 16.83
CA LEU A 226 -5.32 -16.08 16.81
C LEU A 226 -3.91 -15.48 16.88
N PRO A 227 -3.20 -15.47 18.03
CA PRO A 227 -1.88 -14.87 18.06
C PRO A 227 -0.88 -15.96 18.41
N ILE A 228 -0.23 -16.53 17.41
CA ILE A 228 1.19 -16.84 17.57
C ILE A 228 1.90 -16.41 16.29
N VAL A 229 2.65 -15.32 16.37
CA VAL A 229 3.79 -15.04 15.49
C VAL A 229 5.03 -15.41 16.28
N SER A 230 5.73 -16.47 15.87
CA SER A 230 6.98 -16.91 16.50
C SER A 230 8.19 -16.62 15.61
N GLY A 231 8.50 -15.34 15.41
CA GLY A 231 9.76 -14.87 14.83
C GLY A 231 10.58 -14.13 15.89
N ALA A 232 11.90 -14.00 15.73
CA ALA A 232 12.86 -13.57 16.75
C ALA A 232 12.59 -12.21 17.46
N ALA A 233 11.58 -11.45 17.05
CA ALA A 233 10.95 -10.40 17.86
C ALA A 233 9.43 -10.43 17.66
N ALA A 234 8.67 -10.70 18.73
CA ALA A 234 7.20 -10.74 18.73
C ALA A 234 6.51 -9.39 18.36
N SER A 235 7.26 -8.38 17.92
CA SER A 235 6.81 -7.01 17.66
C SER A 235 6.76 -6.60 16.19
N ARG A 236 7.35 -7.35 15.25
CA ARG A 236 7.44 -6.91 13.84
C ARG A 236 6.29 -7.33 12.95
N VAL A 237 5.62 -8.44 13.29
CA VAL A 237 4.50 -8.94 12.49
C VAL A 237 3.28 -9.11 13.37
N ALA A 238 2.16 -8.55 12.92
CA ALA A 238 0.86 -8.70 13.56
C ALA A 238 -0.11 -9.34 12.57
N VAL A 239 -0.95 -10.26 13.06
CA VAL A 239 -2.04 -10.86 12.28
C VAL A 239 -3.35 -10.48 12.93
N ARG A 240 -4.31 -10.02 12.14
CA ARG A 240 -5.67 -9.68 12.58
C ARG A 240 -6.69 -10.33 11.66
N LEU A 241 -7.79 -10.83 12.20
CA LEU A 241 -8.87 -11.33 11.36
C LEU A 241 -9.57 -10.14 10.69
N ARG A 242 -9.94 -10.31 9.41
CA ARG A 242 -10.54 -9.25 8.60
C ARG A 242 -11.97 -9.57 8.20
N SER A 243 -12.26 -10.80 7.79
CA SER A 243 -13.62 -11.22 7.39
C SER A 243 -13.77 -12.75 7.30
N GLY A 244 -15.00 -13.24 7.28
CA GLY A 244 -15.33 -14.64 6.96
C GLY A 244 -15.00 -15.68 8.04
N PHE A 245 -14.42 -15.27 9.16
CA PHE A 245 -14.23 -16.12 10.34
C PHE A 245 -15.41 -15.95 11.31
N GLY A 246 -16.19 -17.01 11.49
CA GLY A 246 -17.27 -17.06 12.47
C GLY A 246 -16.89 -17.76 13.77
N SER A 247 -17.72 -17.58 14.79
CA SER A 247 -17.69 -18.44 15.97
C SER A 247 -18.07 -19.88 15.56
N ALA A 248 -17.35 -20.88 16.08
CA ALA A 248 -17.75 -22.27 15.95
C ALA A 248 -19.02 -22.60 16.76
N GLY A 249 -19.54 -21.67 17.56
CA GLY A 249 -20.73 -21.85 18.39
C GLY A 249 -20.44 -22.51 19.73
N SER A 250 -21.46 -22.61 20.58
CA SER A 250 -21.33 -23.06 21.98
C SER A 250 -21.03 -24.55 22.15
N THR A 251 -21.13 -25.35 21.08
CA THR A 251 -20.81 -26.79 21.09
C THR A 251 -19.33 -27.06 20.88
N HIS A 252 -18.56 -26.02 20.56
CA HIS A 252 -17.12 -26.09 20.32
C HIS A 252 -16.35 -25.26 21.36
N PRO A 253 -15.08 -25.60 21.64
CA PRO A 253 -14.21 -24.74 22.42
C PRO A 253 -14.13 -23.30 21.85
N PRO A 254 -14.06 -22.27 22.71
CA PRO A 254 -14.12 -20.87 22.30
C PRO A 254 -12.90 -20.40 21.47
N ASP A 255 -11.80 -21.15 21.49
CA ASP A 255 -10.61 -20.92 20.68
C ASP A 255 -10.73 -21.45 19.25
N LEU A 256 -11.79 -22.20 18.92
CA LEU A 256 -12.06 -22.63 17.56
C LEU A 256 -12.80 -21.56 16.76
N ARG A 257 -12.45 -21.47 15.47
CA ARG A 257 -13.15 -20.64 14.49
C ARG A 257 -13.78 -21.52 13.42
N TRP A 258 -14.88 -21.06 12.86
CA TRP A 258 -15.58 -21.73 11.78
C TRP A 258 -15.53 -20.87 10.51
N VAL A 259 -15.34 -21.52 9.37
CA VAL A 259 -15.43 -20.91 8.04
C VAL A 259 -16.39 -21.75 7.22
N GLY A 260 -17.44 -21.13 6.68
CA GLY A 260 -18.36 -21.78 5.74
C GLY A 260 -17.72 -22.01 4.37
N ALA A 261 -18.48 -22.56 3.42
CA ALA A 261 -18.02 -22.56 2.03
C ALA A 261 -17.86 -21.11 1.54
N GLY A 262 -16.67 -20.74 1.05
CA GLY A 262 -16.35 -19.36 0.71
C GLY A 262 -14.91 -18.96 1.02
N GLU A 263 -14.71 -17.72 1.45
CA GLU A 263 -13.42 -17.13 1.75
C GLU A 263 -13.43 -16.50 3.14
N ALA A 264 -12.35 -16.75 3.89
CA ALA A 264 -12.03 -16.02 5.11
C ALA A 264 -10.74 -15.23 4.92
N GLY A 265 -10.72 -14.01 5.44
CA GLY A 265 -9.62 -13.05 5.29
C GLY A 265 -8.96 -12.72 6.62
N ALA A 266 -7.63 -12.66 6.60
CA ALA A 266 -6.80 -12.11 7.66
C ALA A 266 -5.86 -11.04 7.06
N TYR A 267 -5.51 -10.08 7.89
CA TYR A 267 -4.55 -9.04 7.59
C TYR A 267 -3.24 -9.35 8.28
N VAL A 268 -2.15 -9.39 7.52
CA VAL A 268 -0.79 -9.59 8.02
C VAL A 268 -0.05 -8.28 7.86
N LEU A 269 0.32 -7.65 8.98
CA LEU A 269 1.08 -6.42 9.00
C LEU A 269 2.54 -6.72 9.30
N ILE A 270 3.45 -6.28 8.43
CA ILE A 270 4.89 -6.23 8.68
C ILE A 270 5.26 -4.78 8.97
N THR A 271 5.47 -4.47 10.25
CA THR A 271 5.81 -3.11 10.71
C THR A 271 7.23 -2.71 10.31
N GLY A 272 7.46 -1.40 10.19
CA GLY A 272 8.73 -0.84 9.74
C GLY A 272 8.83 -0.82 8.21
N ARG A 273 10.09 -0.77 7.72
CA ARG A 273 10.41 -0.69 6.27
C ARG A 273 11.18 -1.90 5.74
N ALA A 274 11.57 -2.81 6.63
CA ALA A 274 12.37 -3.96 6.23
C ALA A 274 11.46 -5.14 5.87
N PRO A 275 11.66 -5.77 4.71
CA PRO A 275 10.88 -6.91 4.28
C PRO A 275 11.09 -8.12 5.21
N ALA A 276 10.19 -9.10 5.11
CA ALA A 276 10.23 -10.30 5.92
C ALA A 276 9.92 -11.56 5.09
N ARG A 277 10.44 -12.70 5.54
CA ARG A 277 10.07 -14.02 5.00
C ARG A 277 8.96 -14.58 5.87
N LEU A 278 7.77 -14.67 5.31
CA LEU A 278 6.61 -15.20 6.01
C LEU A 278 6.49 -16.71 5.78
N ARG A 279 6.24 -17.45 6.86
CA ARG A 279 5.85 -18.87 6.86
C ARG A 279 4.46 -18.98 7.49
N VAL A 280 3.51 -19.50 6.73
CA VAL A 280 2.11 -19.67 7.18
C VAL A 280 1.86 -21.12 7.53
N ARG A 281 1.24 -21.38 8.69
CA ARG A 281 0.76 -22.70 9.11
C ARG A 281 -0.67 -22.63 9.58
N LEU A 282 -1.50 -23.55 9.11
CA LEU A 282 -2.91 -23.62 9.49
C LEU A 282 -3.21 -25.00 10.08
N GLU A 283 -3.81 -25.04 11.26
CA GLU A 283 -4.33 -26.26 11.87
C GLU A 283 -5.84 -26.31 11.68
N VAL A 284 -6.29 -27.24 10.84
CA VAL A 284 -7.66 -27.26 10.31
C VAL A 284 -8.26 -28.66 10.36
N CYS A 285 -9.60 -28.71 10.39
CA CYS A 285 -10.39 -29.92 10.32
C CYS A 285 -11.59 -29.67 9.39
N GLY A 286 -11.80 -30.55 8.41
CA GLY A 286 -12.95 -30.48 7.51
C GLY A 286 -14.16 -31.23 8.03
N ASP A 287 -15.30 -31.03 7.37
CA ASP A 287 -16.44 -31.94 7.50
C ASP A 287 -16.04 -33.38 7.06
N ALA A 288 -16.78 -34.39 7.53
CA ALA A 288 -16.66 -35.79 7.11
C ALA A 288 -16.51 -36.04 5.59
N ALA A 289 -16.98 -35.15 4.73
CA ALA A 289 -16.89 -35.26 3.26
C ALA A 289 -15.56 -34.75 2.66
N GLY A 290 -14.72 -34.09 3.46
CA GLY A 290 -13.40 -33.57 3.11
C GLY A 290 -13.42 -32.35 2.17
N ALA A 291 -13.04 -31.19 2.69
CA ALA A 291 -13.06 -29.91 1.99
C ALA A 291 -11.72 -29.59 1.29
N ASP A 292 -11.78 -28.89 0.17
CA ASP A 292 -10.59 -28.32 -0.47
C ASP A 292 -10.30 -26.96 0.14
N VAL A 293 -9.05 -26.74 0.55
CA VAL A 293 -8.56 -25.50 1.15
C VAL A 293 -7.50 -24.91 0.24
N THR A 294 -7.60 -23.62 -0.07
CA THR A 294 -6.58 -22.87 -0.79
C THR A 294 -6.15 -21.68 0.07
N VAL A 295 -4.84 -21.54 0.25
CA VAL A 295 -4.22 -20.45 1.02
C VAL A 295 -3.57 -19.51 0.04
N VAL A 296 -3.94 -18.24 0.11
CA VAL A 296 -3.46 -17.18 -0.77
C VAL A 296 -2.97 -16.03 0.11
N LEU A 297 -1.75 -15.56 -0.12
CA LEU A 297 -1.24 -14.33 0.47
C LEU A 297 -1.09 -13.31 -0.65
N ASP A 298 -1.84 -12.21 -0.57
CA ASP A 298 -1.96 -11.23 -1.66
C ASP A 298 -2.36 -11.92 -2.97
N ASP A 299 -1.50 -11.78 -3.99
CA ASP A 299 -1.61 -12.43 -5.29
C ASP A 299 -0.76 -13.70 -5.39
N PHE A 300 -0.34 -14.30 -4.26
CA PHE A 300 0.39 -15.57 -4.23
C PHE A 300 -0.44 -16.71 -3.67
N ARG A 301 -0.69 -17.73 -4.50
CA ARG A 301 -1.17 -19.01 -4.00
C ARG A 301 -0.05 -19.74 -3.28
N LEU A 302 -0.13 -19.82 -1.96
CA LEU A 302 0.87 -20.48 -1.13
C LEU A 302 0.69 -22.01 -1.11
N ALA A 303 -0.56 -22.47 -1.01
CA ALA A 303 -0.86 -23.90 -0.89
C ALA A 303 -2.30 -24.23 -1.29
N ARG A 304 -2.52 -25.49 -1.70
CA ARG A 304 -3.84 -26.09 -1.89
C ARG A 304 -3.80 -27.52 -1.34
N ALA A 305 -4.79 -27.90 -0.55
CA ALA A 305 -4.87 -29.24 0.05
C ALA A 305 -6.33 -29.66 0.25
N ARG A 306 -6.58 -30.97 0.24
CA ARG A 306 -7.85 -31.54 0.66
C ARG A 306 -7.74 -32.02 2.11
N VAL A 307 -8.60 -31.55 2.99
CA VAL A 307 -8.57 -31.84 4.42
C VAL A 307 -9.72 -32.76 4.81
N GLY A 308 -9.47 -33.76 5.65
CA GLY A 308 -10.49 -34.71 6.10
C GLY A 308 -11.11 -34.33 7.46
N PRO A 309 -11.91 -35.22 8.06
CA PRO A 309 -12.54 -35.03 9.38
C PRO A 309 -11.57 -35.08 10.57
N GLY A 310 -10.29 -35.33 10.32
CA GLY A 310 -9.23 -35.28 11.33
C GLY A 310 -8.44 -33.98 11.23
N TRP A 311 -7.91 -33.54 12.37
CA TRP A 311 -7.00 -32.39 12.41
C TRP A 311 -5.79 -32.62 11.51
N SER A 312 -5.54 -31.65 10.65
CA SER A 312 -4.42 -31.62 9.70
C SER A 312 -3.69 -30.29 9.86
N THR A 313 -2.36 -30.30 9.76
CA THR A 313 -1.56 -29.08 9.68
C THR A 313 -1.15 -28.86 8.23
N LEU A 314 -1.53 -27.71 7.68
CA LEU A 314 -1.14 -27.27 6.35
C LEU A 314 0.03 -26.30 6.48
N GLU A 315 1.21 -26.73 6.04
CA GLU A 315 2.41 -25.89 6.00
C GLU A 315 2.54 -25.23 4.61
N CYS A 316 2.61 -23.90 4.60
CA CYS A 316 2.86 -23.14 3.38
C CYS A 316 4.37 -22.94 3.17
N PRO A 317 4.85 -22.93 1.92
CA PRO A 317 6.23 -22.56 1.61
C PRO A 317 6.50 -21.12 2.09
N PRO A 318 7.71 -20.84 2.61
CA PRO A 318 8.05 -19.51 3.05
C PRO A 318 8.18 -18.55 1.86
N LEU A 319 7.65 -17.34 2.00
CA LEU A 319 7.63 -16.32 0.95
C LEU A 319 8.22 -15.01 1.47
N PRO A 320 9.25 -14.43 0.82
CA PRO A 320 9.66 -13.06 1.08
C PRO A 320 8.59 -12.10 0.58
N VAL A 321 8.21 -11.16 1.43
CA VAL A 321 7.22 -10.12 1.16
C VAL A 321 7.73 -8.77 1.66
N ALA A 322 7.23 -7.69 1.06
CA ALA A 322 7.57 -6.32 1.44
C ALA A 322 7.16 -6.00 2.89
N ALA A 323 7.58 -4.85 3.40
CA ALA A 323 6.95 -4.30 4.59
C ALA A 323 5.55 -3.75 4.24
N GLY A 324 4.70 -3.57 5.25
CA GLY A 324 3.33 -3.10 5.06
C GLY A 324 2.27 -4.18 5.30
N GLY A 325 1.06 -3.92 4.79
CA GLY A 325 -0.09 -4.80 4.95
C GLY A 325 -0.26 -5.80 3.82
N HIS A 326 -0.61 -7.03 4.19
CA HIS A 326 -0.84 -8.13 3.26
C HIS A 326 -2.15 -8.86 3.56
N ALA A 327 -2.87 -9.23 2.50
CA ALA A 327 -4.15 -9.92 2.57
C ALA A 327 -3.94 -11.44 2.53
N LEU A 328 -4.04 -12.11 3.68
CA LEU A 328 -4.06 -13.56 3.76
C LEU A 328 -5.50 -14.06 3.61
N ARG A 329 -5.78 -14.77 2.52
CA ARG A 329 -7.09 -15.34 2.19
C ARG A 329 -7.04 -16.86 2.28
N VAL A 330 -8.04 -17.43 2.94
CA VAL A 330 -8.25 -18.88 3.01
C VAL A 330 -9.58 -19.21 2.37
N ARG A 331 -9.54 -19.87 1.22
CA ARG A 331 -10.72 -20.29 0.46
C ARG A 331 -11.02 -21.74 0.74
N THR A 332 -12.30 -22.07 0.92
CA THR A 332 -12.74 -23.44 1.15
C THR A 332 -13.98 -23.81 0.34
N SER A 333 -14.01 -25.04 -0.18
CA SER A 333 -15.16 -25.59 -0.89
C SER A 333 -16.29 -26.05 0.04
N GLY A 334 -16.02 -26.18 1.34
CA GLY A 334 -16.98 -26.65 2.34
C GLY A 334 -16.69 -26.13 3.75
N PRO A 335 -17.51 -26.49 4.75
CA PRO A 335 -17.31 -26.05 6.13
C PRO A 335 -15.96 -26.53 6.71
N LEU A 336 -15.27 -25.65 7.41
CA LEU A 336 -14.00 -25.91 8.08
C LEU A 336 -14.01 -25.40 9.52
N LEU A 337 -13.35 -26.14 10.39
CA LEU A 337 -12.94 -25.68 11.72
C LEU A 337 -11.46 -25.34 11.70
N PHE A 338 -11.12 -24.17 12.24
CA PHE A 338 -9.77 -23.66 12.43
C PHE A 338 -9.45 -23.67 13.92
N ARG A 339 -8.32 -24.30 14.28
CA ARG A 339 -7.76 -24.23 15.64
C ARG A 339 -6.64 -23.22 15.74
N ARG A 340 -5.82 -23.10 14.70
CA ARG A 340 -4.64 -22.25 14.72
C ARG A 340 -4.32 -21.69 13.33
N LEU A 341 -3.94 -20.42 13.31
CA LEU A 341 -3.23 -19.76 12.22
C LEU A 341 -1.94 -19.20 12.81
N GLU A 342 -0.81 -19.70 12.34
CA GLU A 342 0.52 -19.21 12.73
C GLU A 342 1.18 -18.55 11.53
N VAL A 343 1.68 -17.33 11.73
CA VAL A 343 2.50 -16.63 10.74
C VAL A 343 3.84 -16.35 11.38
N VAL A 344 4.90 -17.00 10.91
CA VAL A 344 6.26 -16.77 11.40
C VAL A 344 6.99 -15.88 10.41
N ALA A 345 7.67 -14.86 10.91
CA ALA A 345 8.42 -13.92 10.10
C ALA A 345 9.91 -13.97 10.45
N ASP A 346 10.73 -14.25 9.45
CA ASP A 346 12.19 -14.18 9.52
C ASP A 346 12.69 -12.95 8.72
N ASP A 347 13.88 -12.45 9.04
CA ASP A 347 14.46 -11.33 8.28
C ASP A 347 14.80 -11.70 6.84
N VAL A 348 14.62 -10.73 5.94
CA VAL A 348 14.94 -10.81 4.52
C VAL A 348 15.72 -9.58 4.10
N ALA A 349 16.75 -9.78 3.26
CA ALA A 349 17.39 -8.66 2.58
C ALA A 349 16.50 -8.19 1.41
N GLY A 350 16.32 -6.89 1.25
CA GLY A 350 15.56 -6.33 0.11
C GLY A 350 16.02 -6.87 -1.25
N ALA A 351 17.31 -7.16 -1.40
CA ALA A 351 17.88 -7.79 -2.59
C ALA A 351 17.23 -9.15 -2.95
N GLU A 352 16.86 -9.98 -1.96
CA GLU A 352 16.19 -11.25 -2.21
C GLU A 352 14.74 -11.04 -2.67
N LEU A 353 14.04 -10.05 -2.07
CA LEU A 353 12.68 -9.70 -2.45
C LEU A 353 12.63 -9.21 -3.90
N VAL A 354 13.47 -8.24 -4.25
CA VAL A 354 13.35 -7.58 -5.56
C VAL A 354 13.79 -8.44 -6.73
N LEU A 355 14.66 -9.44 -6.50
CA LEU A 355 15.00 -10.43 -7.53
C LEU A 355 13.77 -11.22 -7.97
N ARG A 356 12.75 -11.36 -7.13
CA ARG A 356 11.55 -12.17 -7.41
C ARG A 356 10.45 -11.41 -8.16
N LEU A 357 10.64 -10.10 -8.38
CA LEU A 357 9.72 -9.28 -9.18
C LEU A 357 9.69 -9.74 -10.63
N PRO A 358 8.59 -9.50 -11.37
CA PRO A 358 8.56 -9.66 -12.82
C PRO A 358 9.83 -9.08 -13.46
N PHE A 359 10.49 -9.83 -14.35
CA PHE A 359 11.78 -9.44 -14.90
C PHE A 359 11.75 -8.04 -15.54
N ASP A 360 10.64 -7.73 -16.19
CA ASP A 360 10.33 -6.44 -16.81
C ASP A 360 10.46 -5.29 -15.80
N MET A 361 9.85 -5.47 -14.62
CA MET A 361 9.93 -4.53 -13.51
C MET A 361 11.35 -4.48 -12.94
N HIS A 362 11.97 -5.63 -12.68
CA HIS A 362 13.32 -5.65 -12.12
C HIS A 362 14.33 -4.94 -13.03
N GLN A 363 14.28 -5.15 -14.34
CA GLN A 363 15.23 -4.59 -15.30
C GLN A 363 15.21 -3.06 -15.37
N ARG A 364 14.03 -2.43 -15.36
CA ARG A 364 13.91 -0.97 -15.39
C ARG A 364 14.43 -0.31 -14.10
N TYR A 365 14.09 -0.85 -12.93
CA TYR A 365 14.58 -0.32 -11.65
C TYR A 365 16.07 -0.62 -11.42
N ALA A 366 16.58 -1.76 -11.89
CA ALA A 366 18.01 -2.07 -11.85
C ALA A 366 18.85 -1.06 -12.62
N GLN A 367 18.38 -0.65 -13.81
CA GLN A 367 19.05 0.39 -14.60
C GLN A 367 18.95 1.75 -13.92
N CYS A 368 17.78 2.11 -13.38
CA CYS A 368 17.63 3.36 -12.62
C CYS A 368 18.61 3.43 -11.45
N ARG A 369 18.77 2.35 -10.67
CA ARG A 369 19.77 2.27 -9.59
C ARG A 369 21.19 2.51 -10.11
N ALA A 370 21.55 1.90 -11.24
CA ALA A 370 22.87 2.06 -11.83
C ALA A 370 23.13 3.50 -12.30
N VAL A 371 22.14 4.13 -12.92
CA VAL A 371 22.17 5.54 -13.34
C VAL A 371 22.27 6.45 -12.12
N LEU A 372 21.41 6.27 -11.12
CA LEU A 372 21.42 7.05 -9.87
C LEU A 372 22.79 7.02 -9.20
N ALA A 373 23.46 5.86 -9.17
CA ALA A 373 24.81 5.77 -8.59
C ALA A 373 25.88 6.62 -9.31
N ARG A 374 25.59 7.15 -10.51
CA ARG A 374 26.50 7.99 -11.32
C ARG A 374 26.07 9.45 -11.42
N LEU A 375 24.86 9.79 -10.98
CA LEU A 375 24.42 11.17 -10.93
C LEU A 375 25.16 11.93 -9.80
N PRO A 376 25.45 13.23 -9.97
CA PRO A 376 26.03 14.05 -8.92
C PRO A 376 25.06 14.29 -7.76
N GLY A 377 25.60 14.65 -6.60
CA GLY A 377 24.83 14.91 -5.37
C GLY A 377 24.75 13.70 -4.43
N ARG A 378 24.84 13.96 -3.12
CA ARG A 378 24.65 12.98 -2.04
C ARG A 378 23.30 13.21 -1.36
N HIS A 379 22.68 12.14 -0.83
CA HIS A 379 21.41 12.15 -0.10
C HIS A 379 20.28 12.82 -0.92
N ARG A 380 19.59 12.02 -1.73
CA ARG A 380 18.57 12.52 -2.67
C ARG A 380 17.19 12.29 -2.12
N THR A 381 16.34 13.31 -2.22
CA THR A 381 14.89 13.14 -2.14
C THR A 381 14.39 12.58 -3.47
N ILE A 382 13.77 11.39 -3.45
CA ILE A 382 13.31 10.69 -4.65
C ILE A 382 11.79 10.53 -4.62
N LEU A 383 11.12 10.92 -5.70
CA LEU A 383 9.73 10.59 -5.98
C LEU A 383 9.68 9.56 -7.09
N ASP A 384 8.82 8.55 -6.95
CA ASP A 384 8.56 7.55 -7.98
C ASP A 384 7.08 7.61 -8.40
N VAL A 385 6.85 8.01 -9.66
CA VAL A 385 5.52 8.17 -10.25
C VAL A 385 5.19 6.90 -11.05
N GLY A 386 4.15 6.20 -10.62
CA GLY A 386 3.82 4.83 -11.06
C GLY A 386 4.52 3.72 -10.25
N GLY A 387 5.06 4.05 -9.07
CA GLY A 387 6.05 3.25 -8.34
C GLY A 387 5.57 1.97 -7.65
N VAL A 388 4.34 1.50 -7.89
CA VAL A 388 3.81 0.28 -7.27
C VAL A 388 4.34 -0.96 -7.99
N LEU A 389 5.10 -1.80 -7.27
CA LEU A 389 5.62 -3.07 -7.78
C LEU A 389 4.73 -4.22 -7.28
N GLY A 390 3.87 -4.72 -8.16
CA GLY A 390 2.95 -5.82 -7.83
C GLY A 390 1.60 -5.76 -8.54
N GLY A 391 0.76 -6.73 -8.22
CA GLY A 391 -0.60 -6.86 -8.76
C GLY A 391 -1.64 -6.12 -7.91
N GLY A 392 -2.90 -6.20 -8.33
CA GLY A 392 -4.02 -5.51 -7.68
C GLY A 392 -4.49 -6.13 -6.36
N GLY A 393 -4.02 -7.32 -5.99
CA GLY A 393 -4.44 -8.02 -4.76
C GLY A 393 -3.37 -8.10 -3.68
N GLY A 394 -2.18 -7.54 -3.92
CA GLY A 394 -1.25 -7.15 -2.85
C GLY A 394 0.21 -6.98 -3.28
N HIS A 395 0.96 -6.38 -2.36
CA HIS A 395 2.24 -5.71 -2.61
C HIS A 395 3.39 -6.71 -2.76
N LEU A 396 4.09 -6.66 -3.90
CA LEU A 396 5.33 -7.41 -4.07
C LEU A 396 6.53 -6.63 -3.55
N ALA A 397 6.57 -5.32 -3.81
CA ALA A 397 7.56 -4.37 -3.34
C ALA A 397 7.13 -2.92 -3.66
N THR A 398 7.90 -1.95 -3.18
CA THR A 398 7.96 -0.60 -3.75
C THR A 398 9.36 -0.30 -4.26
N SER A 399 9.55 0.85 -4.91
CA SER A 399 10.91 1.29 -5.25
C SER A 399 11.80 1.49 -4.02
N GLY A 400 11.24 1.69 -2.82
CA GLY A 400 11.98 1.69 -1.55
C GLY A 400 12.68 0.37 -1.22
N ASP A 401 12.05 -0.76 -1.51
CA ASP A 401 12.67 -2.08 -1.33
C ASP A 401 13.81 -2.33 -2.34
N PHE A 402 13.73 -1.67 -3.51
CA PHE A 402 14.68 -1.80 -4.61
C PHE A 402 15.88 -0.85 -4.48
N LEU A 403 15.61 0.37 -4.03
CA LEU A 403 16.55 1.47 -3.84
C LEU A 403 16.64 1.78 -2.34
N PRO A 404 17.22 0.86 -1.53
CA PRO A 404 17.33 1.08 -0.09
C PRO A 404 18.33 2.22 0.16
N GLU A 405 17.79 3.39 0.49
CA GLU A 405 18.51 4.60 0.89
C GLU A 405 18.16 4.93 2.36
N GLU A 406 18.93 5.82 3.01
CA GLU A 406 18.57 6.32 4.35
C GLU A 406 17.18 6.97 4.37
N GLN A 407 16.80 7.61 3.26
CA GLN A 407 15.45 8.07 2.96
C GLN A 407 15.00 7.39 1.68
N PRO A 408 14.16 6.33 1.75
CA PRO A 408 13.74 5.62 0.56
C PRO A 408 12.80 6.50 -0.29
N PRO A 409 12.69 6.21 -1.60
CA PRO A 409 11.78 6.90 -2.49
C PRO A 409 10.33 6.90 -1.99
N LEU A 410 9.67 8.05 -2.17
CA LEU A 410 8.22 8.13 -2.03
C LEU A 410 7.57 7.61 -3.30
N SER A 411 6.72 6.58 -3.22
CA SER A 411 6.01 6.02 -4.38
C SER A 411 4.62 6.62 -4.50
N THR A 412 4.20 6.92 -5.74
CA THR A 412 2.86 7.40 -6.07
C THR A 412 2.28 6.60 -7.22
N ASP A 413 0.99 6.26 -7.16
CA ASP A 413 0.29 5.54 -8.25
C ASP A 413 -1.22 5.81 -8.14
N VAL A 414 -1.94 5.58 -9.24
CA VAL A 414 -3.42 5.60 -9.23
C VAL A 414 -4.00 4.40 -8.49
N ARG A 415 -3.23 3.32 -8.39
CA ARG A 415 -3.56 2.12 -7.63
C ARG A 415 -3.27 2.35 -6.15
N ALA A 416 -4.15 1.86 -5.30
CA ALA A 416 -3.93 1.85 -3.86
C ALA A 416 -2.85 0.81 -3.47
N SER A 417 -2.11 1.12 -2.42
CA SER A 417 -1.15 0.19 -1.82
C SER A 417 -0.99 0.44 -0.32
N ASP A 418 -0.77 -0.65 0.41
CA ASP A 418 -0.56 -0.74 1.85
C ASP A 418 0.93 -0.85 2.22
N HIS A 419 1.81 -0.34 1.37
CA HIS A 419 3.18 -0.07 1.74
C HIS A 419 3.27 1.33 2.40
N PRO A 420 4.02 1.51 3.50
CA PRO A 420 4.07 2.79 4.23
C PRO A 420 4.64 3.96 3.41
N ASP A 421 5.49 3.67 2.43
CA ASP A 421 6.07 4.67 1.51
C ASP A 421 5.22 4.91 0.24
N HIS A 422 4.00 4.36 0.16
CA HIS A 422 3.09 4.56 -0.97
C HIS A 422 2.09 5.68 -0.71
N ARG A 423 1.75 6.43 -1.76
CA ARG A 423 0.62 7.37 -1.77
C ARG A 423 -0.22 7.15 -3.02
N ALA A 424 -1.49 6.78 -2.83
CA ALA A 424 -2.44 6.82 -3.93
C ALA A 424 -2.64 8.26 -4.39
N VAL A 425 -2.59 8.51 -5.69
CA VAL A 425 -2.79 9.82 -6.30
C VAL A 425 -3.73 9.70 -7.50
N ALA A 426 -4.64 10.65 -7.66
CA ALA A 426 -5.47 10.71 -8.86
C ALA A 426 -4.61 11.11 -10.09
N PRO A 427 -5.03 10.77 -11.32
CA PRO A 427 -4.42 11.30 -12.54
C PRO A 427 -4.40 12.83 -12.55
N GLY A 428 -3.34 13.41 -13.10
CA GLY A 428 -3.20 14.86 -13.27
C GLY A 428 -2.07 15.45 -12.43
N ARG A 429 -2.37 16.51 -11.68
CA ARG A 429 -1.36 17.26 -10.89
C ARG A 429 -1.03 16.53 -9.60
N LEU A 430 0.25 16.24 -9.38
CA LEU A 430 0.77 15.61 -8.18
C LEU A 430 0.63 16.56 -6.97
N PRO A 431 0.33 16.02 -5.77
CA PRO A 431 0.06 16.81 -4.56
C PRO A 431 1.35 17.29 -3.87
N PHE A 432 2.32 17.75 -4.65
CA PHE A 432 3.62 18.23 -4.17
C PHE A 432 3.87 19.66 -4.62
N ALA A 433 4.60 20.43 -3.80
CA ALA A 433 5.06 21.75 -4.17
C ALA A 433 6.09 21.67 -5.31
N ASP A 434 6.33 22.80 -5.97
CA ASP A 434 7.34 22.93 -7.01
C ASP A 434 8.73 22.60 -6.45
N GLU A 435 9.55 21.94 -7.27
CA GLU A 435 10.94 21.57 -6.97
C GLU A 435 11.11 20.84 -5.63
N SER A 436 10.17 19.97 -5.28
CA SER A 436 10.18 19.23 -4.00
C SER A 436 11.24 18.12 -3.96
N PHE A 437 11.55 17.48 -5.10
CA PHE A 437 12.39 16.28 -5.14
C PHE A 437 13.66 16.47 -5.96
N ASP A 438 14.80 15.97 -5.47
CA ASP A 438 16.07 15.99 -6.21
C ASP A 438 16.01 15.14 -7.48
N VAL A 439 15.31 14.00 -7.39
CA VAL A 439 15.10 13.05 -8.46
C VAL A 439 13.64 12.65 -8.54
N VAL A 440 13.11 12.59 -9.76
CA VAL A 440 11.80 12.00 -10.05
C VAL A 440 11.97 10.83 -11.01
N LEU A 441 11.42 9.67 -10.64
CA LEU A 441 11.31 8.50 -11.49
C LEU A 441 9.90 8.49 -12.12
N CYS A 442 9.82 8.16 -13.40
CA CYS A 442 8.56 7.92 -14.09
C CYS A 442 8.80 6.77 -15.07
N LEU A 443 8.47 5.56 -14.66
CA LEU A 443 8.87 4.34 -15.37
C LEU A 443 7.64 3.62 -15.90
N ASP A 444 7.51 3.56 -17.22
CA ASP A 444 6.40 2.91 -17.93
C ASP A 444 5.02 3.44 -17.50
N VAL A 445 4.90 4.78 -17.52
CA VAL A 445 3.66 5.52 -17.25
C VAL A 445 3.18 6.27 -18.50
N LEU A 446 4.10 6.79 -19.31
CA LEU A 446 3.80 7.73 -20.39
C LEU A 446 2.94 7.11 -21.51
N GLU A 447 3.11 5.82 -21.76
CA GLU A 447 2.36 5.01 -22.71
C GLU A 447 0.90 4.76 -22.27
N HIS A 448 0.64 4.81 -20.96
CA HIS A 448 -0.71 4.71 -20.39
C HIS A 448 -1.47 6.03 -20.40
N VAL A 449 -0.78 7.15 -20.65
CA VAL A 449 -1.38 8.48 -20.73
C VAL A 449 -1.79 8.78 -22.17
N ALA A 450 -3.01 9.33 -22.32
CA ALA A 450 -3.54 9.76 -23.60
C ALA A 450 -2.61 10.79 -24.26
N VAL A 451 -2.53 10.77 -25.60
CA VAL A 451 -1.54 11.55 -26.36
C VAL A 451 -1.58 13.05 -26.04
N ASP A 452 -2.78 13.60 -25.85
CA ASP A 452 -3.03 15.01 -25.52
C ASP A 452 -2.70 15.37 -24.07
N GLU A 453 -2.63 14.40 -23.16
CA GLU A 453 -2.31 14.60 -21.74
C GLU A 453 -0.82 14.37 -21.43
N ARG A 454 -0.07 13.70 -22.31
CA ARG A 454 1.37 13.41 -22.11
C ARG A 454 2.20 14.65 -21.79
N ARG A 455 1.92 15.75 -22.48
CA ARG A 455 2.63 17.01 -22.23
C ARG A 455 2.38 17.53 -20.82
N ALA A 456 1.14 17.47 -20.34
CA ALA A 456 0.79 17.88 -18.98
C ALA A 456 1.52 17.02 -17.93
N LEU A 457 1.66 15.71 -18.18
CA LEU A 457 2.50 14.86 -17.33
C LEU A 457 3.97 15.30 -17.35
N LEU A 458 4.55 15.56 -18.53
CA LEU A 458 5.95 16.01 -18.61
C LEU A 458 6.17 17.38 -17.93
N ASP A 459 5.23 18.32 -18.09
CA ASP A 459 5.23 19.62 -17.40
C ASP A 459 5.19 19.41 -15.87
N GLU A 460 4.38 18.47 -15.42
CA GLU A 460 4.21 18.14 -14.01
C GLU A 460 5.45 17.46 -13.41
N LEU A 461 6.06 16.51 -14.12
CA LEU A 461 7.33 15.89 -13.73
C LEU A 461 8.42 16.97 -13.61
N ALA A 462 8.50 17.90 -14.57
CA ALA A 462 9.45 19.01 -14.52
C ALA A 462 9.19 19.90 -13.30
N ARG A 463 7.93 20.24 -13.03
CA ARG A 463 7.53 21.13 -11.94
C ARG A 463 7.97 20.63 -10.57
N VAL A 464 7.77 19.35 -10.26
CA VAL A 464 8.12 18.79 -8.94
C VAL A 464 9.60 18.39 -8.82
N THR A 465 10.35 18.43 -9.93
CA THR A 465 11.77 18.05 -9.99
C THR A 465 12.68 19.25 -9.76
N ARG A 466 13.62 19.09 -8.82
CA ARG A 466 14.70 20.05 -8.56
C ARG A 466 15.86 19.90 -9.54
N ARG A 467 16.21 18.66 -9.91
CA ARG A 467 17.36 18.40 -10.80
C ARG A 467 17.18 17.27 -11.81
N PHE A 468 16.93 16.03 -11.39
CA PHE A 468 16.95 14.90 -12.31
C PHE A 468 15.59 14.25 -12.52
N VAL A 469 15.26 13.94 -13.78
CA VAL A 469 14.16 13.03 -14.13
C VAL A 469 14.75 11.77 -14.75
N LEU A 470 14.30 10.60 -14.28
CA LEU A 470 14.54 9.31 -14.92
C LEU A 470 13.21 8.83 -15.51
N LEU A 471 13.05 9.00 -16.83
CA LEU A 471 11.83 8.68 -17.56
C LEU A 471 12.06 7.44 -18.44
N ALA A 472 11.32 6.37 -18.21
CA ALA A 472 11.34 5.18 -19.07
C ALA A 472 9.97 4.96 -19.70
N ALA A 473 9.96 4.57 -20.97
CA ALA A 473 8.74 4.14 -21.67
C ALA A 473 9.09 3.24 -22.87
N PRO A 474 8.18 2.38 -23.31
CA PRO A 474 8.24 1.73 -24.60
C PRO A 474 7.98 2.76 -25.69
N PHE A 475 9.04 3.40 -26.21
CA PHE A 475 8.90 4.40 -27.26
C PHE A 475 8.60 3.77 -28.62
N ALA A 476 8.10 4.58 -29.56
CA ALA A 476 7.79 4.20 -30.93
C ALA A 476 9.06 3.89 -31.77
N THR A 477 9.83 2.88 -31.35
CA THR A 477 11.02 2.37 -32.02
C THR A 477 10.75 1.03 -32.71
N ALA A 478 11.68 0.59 -33.56
CA ALA A 478 11.50 -0.61 -34.38
C ALA A 478 11.20 -1.86 -33.52
N GLY A 479 10.10 -2.53 -33.86
CA GLY A 479 9.67 -3.78 -33.23
C GLY A 479 8.73 -3.64 -32.03
N VAL A 480 8.68 -2.48 -31.35
CA VAL A 480 7.89 -2.32 -30.10
C VAL A 480 6.39 -2.50 -30.32
N ALA A 481 5.83 -1.88 -31.37
CA ALA A 481 4.41 -2.01 -31.68
C ALA A 481 4.03 -3.45 -32.07
N ASP A 482 4.90 -4.14 -32.83
CA ASP A 482 4.70 -5.54 -33.20
C ASP A 482 4.75 -6.45 -31.97
N SER A 483 5.64 -6.15 -31.02
CA SER A 483 5.76 -6.85 -29.73
C SER A 483 4.46 -6.78 -28.92
N ASP A 484 3.90 -5.59 -28.78
CA ASP A 484 2.68 -5.37 -28.00
C ASP A 484 1.48 -6.06 -28.64
N GLN A 485 1.36 -5.99 -29.97
CA GLN A 485 0.31 -6.69 -30.71
C GLN A 485 0.42 -8.21 -30.56
N LEU A 486 1.63 -8.76 -30.69
CA LEU A 486 1.87 -10.19 -30.50
C LEU A 486 1.52 -10.63 -29.09
N LEU A 487 2.01 -9.92 -28.08
CA LEU A 487 1.77 -10.27 -26.68
C LEU A 487 0.28 -10.16 -26.32
N PHE A 488 -0.40 -9.10 -26.78
CA PHE A 488 -1.84 -8.93 -26.59
C PHE A 488 -2.62 -10.12 -27.17
N ALA A 489 -2.34 -10.50 -28.41
CA ALA A 489 -3.01 -11.63 -29.07
C ALA A 489 -2.72 -12.96 -28.37
N LEU A 490 -1.49 -13.19 -27.89
CA LEU A 490 -1.13 -14.41 -27.17
C LEU A 490 -1.82 -14.51 -25.81
N ILE A 491 -1.90 -13.42 -25.05
CA ILE A 491 -2.60 -13.39 -23.75
C ILE A 491 -4.09 -13.67 -23.95
N GLU A 492 -4.72 -12.99 -24.92
CA GLU A 492 -6.14 -13.16 -25.23
C GLU A 492 -6.44 -14.61 -25.66
N ALA A 493 -5.63 -15.17 -26.57
CA ALA A 493 -5.80 -16.55 -27.03
C ALA A 493 -5.61 -17.59 -25.92
N ARG A 494 -4.71 -17.34 -24.96
CA ARG A 494 -4.39 -18.29 -23.88
C ARG A 494 -5.35 -18.20 -22.70
N HIS A 495 -5.66 -16.98 -22.26
CA HIS A 495 -6.38 -16.76 -21.00
C HIS A 495 -7.82 -16.27 -21.20
N GLY A 496 -8.22 -15.93 -22.43
CA GLY A 496 -9.59 -15.52 -22.75
C GLY A 496 -9.96 -14.12 -22.24
N TYR A 497 -8.97 -13.28 -21.89
CA TYR A 497 -9.20 -11.89 -21.50
C TYR A 497 -8.22 -10.94 -22.21
N ALA A 498 -8.67 -9.72 -22.47
CA ALA A 498 -7.83 -8.66 -23.04
C ALA A 498 -7.06 -7.93 -21.94
N HIS A 499 -5.74 -8.03 -21.94
CA HIS A 499 -4.87 -7.40 -20.95
C HIS A 499 -4.99 -5.86 -20.97
N GLN A 500 -5.32 -5.26 -19.83
CA GLN A 500 -5.66 -3.83 -19.74
C GLN A 500 -4.51 -2.92 -20.20
N PHE A 501 -3.31 -3.10 -19.65
CA PHE A 501 -2.16 -2.25 -19.94
C PHE A 501 -1.78 -2.27 -21.43
N LEU A 502 -1.79 -3.45 -22.07
CA LEU A 502 -1.50 -3.57 -23.50
C LEU A 502 -2.62 -2.97 -24.35
N ARG A 503 -3.87 -3.06 -23.89
CA ARG A 503 -5.00 -2.38 -24.54
C ARG A 503 -4.80 -0.87 -24.54
N GLU A 504 -4.35 -0.31 -23.43
CA GLU A 504 -4.03 1.12 -23.30
C GLU A 504 -2.87 1.51 -24.23
N HIS A 505 -1.79 0.72 -24.31
CA HIS A 505 -0.69 0.97 -25.26
C HIS A 505 -1.19 1.03 -26.70
N LEU A 506 -2.01 0.06 -27.10
CA LEU A 506 -2.56 -0.02 -28.46
C LEU A 506 -3.56 1.12 -28.74
N ALA A 507 -4.31 1.58 -27.72
CA ALA A 507 -5.28 2.66 -27.85
C ALA A 507 -4.61 4.04 -27.90
N HIS A 508 -3.62 4.29 -27.05
CA HIS A 508 -2.92 5.58 -26.95
C HIS A 508 -1.74 5.69 -27.91
N GLY A 509 -1.23 4.56 -28.42
CA GLY A 509 0.00 4.47 -29.20
C GLY A 509 1.25 4.72 -28.35
N HIS A 510 2.42 4.29 -28.83
CA HIS A 510 3.68 4.50 -28.12
C HIS A 510 4.13 5.97 -28.14
N PRO A 511 4.78 6.48 -27.07
CA PRO A 511 5.37 7.82 -27.07
C PRO A 511 6.47 7.96 -28.12
N ASP A 512 6.59 9.16 -28.71
CA ASP A 512 7.66 9.48 -29.66
C ASP A 512 8.96 9.82 -28.90
N LEU A 513 10.00 9.01 -29.09
CA LEU A 513 11.30 9.20 -28.44
C LEU A 513 11.92 10.54 -28.84
N ALA A 514 11.93 10.86 -30.14
CA ALA A 514 12.59 12.06 -30.64
C ALA A 514 11.87 13.32 -30.14
N GLY A 515 10.54 13.35 -30.22
CA GLY A 515 9.71 14.43 -29.67
C GLY A 515 9.85 14.60 -28.17
N THR A 516 9.95 13.50 -27.40
CA THR A 516 10.15 13.56 -25.94
C THR A 516 11.52 14.13 -25.59
N VAL A 517 12.59 13.73 -26.28
CA VAL A 517 13.93 14.33 -26.11
C VAL A 517 13.91 15.82 -26.47
N ALA A 518 13.33 16.17 -27.62
CA ALA A 518 13.25 17.53 -28.10
C ALA A 518 12.47 18.45 -27.14
N TYR A 519 11.41 17.94 -26.50
CA TYR A 519 10.67 18.66 -25.45
C TYR A 519 11.60 19.09 -24.30
N TRP A 520 12.38 18.16 -23.76
CA TRP A 520 13.28 18.43 -22.63
C TRP A 520 14.43 19.36 -23.03
N GLU A 521 15.05 19.13 -24.19
CA GLU A 521 16.14 19.97 -24.69
C GLU A 521 15.67 21.41 -25.01
N ALA A 522 14.45 21.58 -25.52
CA ALA A 522 13.84 22.89 -25.73
C ALA A 522 13.59 23.65 -24.41
N ALA A 523 13.39 22.92 -23.30
CA ALA A 523 13.32 23.47 -21.95
C ALA A 523 14.70 23.73 -21.31
N GLY A 524 15.80 23.53 -22.05
CA GLY A 524 17.17 23.74 -21.58
C GLY A 524 17.75 22.56 -20.80
N ALA A 525 17.06 21.42 -20.76
CA ALA A 525 17.56 20.23 -20.09
C ALA A 525 18.63 19.50 -20.90
N ARG A 526 19.44 18.70 -20.21
CA ARG A 526 20.39 17.77 -20.84
C ARG A 526 19.86 16.34 -20.74
N VAL A 527 19.85 15.62 -21.86
CA VAL A 527 19.29 14.26 -21.92
C VAL A 527 20.35 13.23 -22.35
N VAL A 528 20.33 12.07 -21.70
CA VAL A 528 21.03 10.85 -22.14
C VAL A 528 20.03 9.72 -22.24
N VAL A 529 19.98 9.05 -23.40
CA VAL A 529 19.08 7.93 -23.67
C VAL A 529 19.85 6.62 -23.54
N LEU A 530 19.29 5.65 -22.82
CA LEU A 530 19.83 4.31 -22.65
C LEU A 530 18.78 3.27 -23.08
N PRO A 531 19.13 2.26 -23.90
CA PRO A 531 18.23 1.14 -24.19
C PRO A 531 17.99 0.28 -22.94
N ASN A 532 16.82 -0.36 -22.86
CA ASN A 532 16.45 -1.30 -21.79
C ASN A 532 15.48 -2.38 -22.30
N GLY A 533 15.75 -3.63 -21.93
CA GLY A 533 14.96 -4.78 -22.36
C GLY A 533 15.24 -5.14 -23.82
N TYR A 534 16.40 -5.75 -24.07
CA TYR A 534 16.78 -6.26 -25.38
C TYR A 534 15.68 -7.15 -25.96
N LEU A 535 15.09 -6.72 -27.08
CA LEU A 535 13.81 -7.18 -27.58
C LEU A 535 13.72 -8.70 -27.77
N PRO A 536 14.76 -9.41 -28.27
CA PRO A 536 14.73 -10.87 -28.38
C PRO A 536 14.63 -11.60 -27.04
N TYR A 537 15.34 -11.14 -26.01
CA TYR A 537 15.29 -11.77 -24.68
C TYR A 537 13.98 -11.42 -23.98
N TRP A 538 13.56 -10.16 -24.12
CA TRP A 538 12.28 -9.68 -23.62
C TRP A 538 11.11 -10.50 -24.18
N HIS A 539 11.06 -10.71 -25.50
CA HIS A 539 10.04 -11.54 -26.14
C HIS A 539 10.03 -12.98 -25.64
N ALA A 540 11.21 -13.60 -25.59
CA ALA A 540 11.33 -14.97 -25.10
C ALA A 540 10.79 -15.07 -23.67
N MET A 541 11.16 -14.14 -22.79
CA MET A 541 10.68 -14.13 -21.41
C MET A 541 9.19 -13.86 -21.29
N GLN A 542 8.61 -12.94 -22.06
CA GLN A 542 7.16 -12.72 -22.04
C GLN A 542 6.40 -13.98 -22.43
N ILE A 543 6.83 -14.67 -23.50
CA ILE A 543 6.21 -15.92 -23.96
C ILE A 543 6.37 -17.05 -22.93
N LEU A 544 7.58 -17.21 -22.37
CA LEU A 544 7.86 -18.22 -21.35
C LEU A 544 7.10 -17.97 -20.04
N ASN A 545 6.75 -16.73 -19.76
CA ASN A 545 5.98 -16.35 -18.59
C ASN A 545 4.49 -16.64 -18.74
N LEU A 546 3.91 -16.70 -19.94
CA LEU A 546 2.49 -17.02 -20.15
C LEU A 546 2.02 -18.33 -19.47
N PRO A 547 2.79 -19.44 -19.49
CA PRO A 547 2.42 -20.63 -18.72
C PRO A 547 2.69 -20.54 -17.22
N LEU A 548 3.61 -19.66 -16.78
CA LEU A 548 3.94 -19.47 -15.37
C LEU A 548 3.01 -18.47 -14.66
N ALA A 549 2.51 -17.50 -15.42
CA ALA A 549 1.51 -16.53 -15.00
C ALA A 549 0.13 -17.19 -15.04
N GLU A 550 -0.20 -17.93 -13.99
CA GLU A 550 -1.59 -18.14 -13.63
C GLU A 550 -2.28 -16.76 -13.41
N PRO A 551 -3.61 -16.67 -13.38
CA PRO A 551 -4.31 -15.43 -12.98
C PRO A 551 -3.87 -14.83 -11.63
N VAL A 552 -3.03 -15.54 -10.86
CA VAL A 552 -2.46 -15.21 -9.56
C VAL A 552 -0.97 -15.58 -9.63
N MET A 553 -0.05 -14.64 -9.34
CA MET A 553 1.39 -14.88 -9.43
C MET A 553 1.81 -16.02 -8.48
N GLY A 554 2.30 -17.14 -9.01
CA GLY A 554 2.68 -18.29 -8.18
C GLY A 554 4.13 -18.26 -7.68
N GLU A 555 4.45 -19.05 -6.64
CA GLU A 555 5.84 -19.24 -6.16
C GLU A 555 6.79 -19.70 -7.28
N ARG A 556 6.28 -20.49 -8.22
CA ARG A 556 7.03 -20.94 -9.40
C ARG A 556 7.42 -19.79 -10.33
N TYR A 557 6.47 -18.90 -10.59
CA TYR A 557 6.71 -17.68 -11.37
C TYR A 557 7.81 -16.85 -10.71
N ALA A 558 7.69 -16.57 -9.41
CA ALA A 558 8.66 -15.77 -8.66
C ALA A 558 10.08 -16.37 -8.66
N ARG A 559 10.21 -17.70 -8.56
CA ARG A 559 11.52 -18.38 -8.67
C ARG A 559 12.13 -18.29 -10.07
N ALA A 560 11.31 -18.41 -11.11
CA ALA A 560 11.74 -18.22 -12.48
C ALA A 560 12.24 -16.78 -12.70
N GLN A 561 11.52 -15.78 -12.18
CA GLN A 561 11.96 -14.39 -12.23
C GLN A 561 13.30 -14.19 -11.50
N ALA A 562 13.46 -14.75 -10.29
CA ALA A 562 14.71 -14.65 -9.53
C ALA A 562 15.90 -15.24 -10.27
N ALA A 563 15.75 -16.41 -10.88
CA ALA A 563 16.82 -17.02 -11.67
C ALA A 563 17.24 -16.13 -12.85
N TYR A 564 16.27 -15.47 -13.50
CA TYR A 564 16.53 -14.55 -14.60
C TYR A 564 17.18 -13.23 -14.15
N ASN A 565 16.60 -12.59 -13.14
CA ASN A 565 17.02 -11.29 -12.62
C ASN A 565 18.41 -11.30 -11.99
N GLN A 566 18.88 -12.46 -11.50
CA GLN A 566 20.23 -12.64 -10.96
C GLN A 566 21.33 -12.62 -12.04
N VAL A 567 20.96 -12.80 -13.30
CA VAL A 567 21.91 -13.15 -14.37
C VAL A 567 21.85 -12.19 -15.53
N VAL A 568 20.65 -11.74 -15.90
CA VAL A 568 20.43 -11.06 -17.17
C VAL A 568 20.28 -9.54 -16.96
N HIS A 569 21.14 -8.80 -17.65
CA HIS A 569 21.09 -7.34 -17.77
C HIS A 569 21.10 -7.01 -19.26
N ASP A 570 20.06 -6.32 -19.75
CA ASP A 570 19.85 -6.14 -21.19
C ASP A 570 19.64 -4.68 -21.55
N TRP A 571 20.73 -3.95 -21.72
CA TRP A 571 20.74 -2.53 -22.12
C TRP A 571 21.29 -2.38 -23.54
N ARG A 572 20.68 -3.09 -24.50
CA ARG A 572 21.14 -3.18 -25.89
C ARG A 572 19.98 -2.95 -26.85
N GLU A 573 20.31 -2.46 -28.03
CA GLU A 573 19.37 -2.37 -29.16
C GLU A 573 19.28 -3.68 -29.96
N PRO A 574 18.14 -3.97 -30.61
CA PRO A 574 16.86 -3.28 -30.45
C PRO A 574 16.28 -3.49 -29.05
N ALA A 575 15.81 -2.43 -28.42
CA ALA A 575 15.23 -2.44 -27.09
C ALA A 575 13.71 -2.29 -27.12
N TYR A 576 13.02 -2.90 -26.15
CA TYR A 576 11.59 -2.71 -25.93
C TYR A 576 11.29 -1.32 -25.37
N ARG A 577 12.17 -0.81 -24.51
CA ARG A 577 12.01 0.51 -23.87
C ARG A 577 13.32 1.29 -23.87
N HIS A 578 13.22 2.60 -23.67
CA HIS A 578 14.38 3.46 -23.44
C HIS A 578 14.23 4.22 -22.14
N LEU A 579 15.32 4.35 -21.41
CA LEU A 579 15.44 5.19 -20.22
C LEU A 579 16.11 6.51 -20.62
N LEU A 580 15.44 7.62 -20.36
CA LEU A 580 15.95 8.97 -20.48
C LEU A 580 16.41 9.44 -19.10
N ALA A 581 17.71 9.65 -18.94
CA ALA A 581 18.26 10.41 -17.82
C ALA A 581 18.29 11.89 -18.22
N ILE A 582 17.63 12.74 -17.44
CA ILE A 582 17.38 14.15 -17.78
C ILE A 582 17.86 15.02 -16.62
N ASP A 583 18.77 15.97 -16.87
CA ASP A 583 19.09 17.06 -15.94
C ASP A 583 18.29 18.30 -16.36
N VAL A 584 17.25 18.66 -15.61
CA VAL A 584 16.36 19.80 -15.91
C VAL A 584 17.06 21.15 -15.76
N ARG A 585 18.29 21.18 -15.22
CA ARG A 585 19.14 22.37 -15.13
C ARG A 585 20.21 22.43 -16.21
N GLY A 586 20.28 21.42 -17.09
CA GLY A 586 21.16 21.43 -18.26
C GLY A 586 22.64 21.09 -17.99
N GLY A 587 22.98 20.59 -16.78
CA GLY A 587 24.33 20.12 -16.47
C GLY A 587 24.73 18.91 -17.31
N ASP A 588 26.02 18.74 -17.61
CA ASP A 588 26.55 17.68 -18.49
C ASP A 588 27.70 16.85 -17.88
N ASP A 589 28.14 17.19 -16.67
CA ASP A 589 29.24 16.57 -15.92
C ASP A 589 29.02 15.06 -15.66
N TRP A 590 27.77 14.63 -15.69
CA TRP A 590 27.33 13.26 -15.45
C TRP A 590 27.18 12.42 -16.73
N CYS A 591 27.07 13.06 -17.90
CA CYS A 591 26.64 12.39 -19.14
C CYS A 591 27.61 11.27 -19.56
N ALA A 592 28.92 11.51 -19.44
CA ALA A 592 29.93 10.52 -19.82
C ALA A 592 29.85 9.26 -18.93
N ALA A 593 29.66 9.44 -17.62
CA ALA A 593 29.55 8.34 -16.67
C ALA A 593 28.28 7.50 -16.90
N VAL A 594 27.17 8.14 -17.29
CA VAL A 594 25.91 7.46 -17.59
C VAL A 594 25.96 6.75 -18.96
N ARG A 595 26.51 7.37 -20.01
CA ARG A 595 26.67 6.70 -21.33
C ARG A 595 27.53 5.44 -21.25
N ALA A 596 28.59 5.48 -20.45
CA ALA A 596 29.49 4.34 -20.25
C ALA A 596 28.79 3.08 -19.69
N LEU A 597 27.61 3.22 -19.06
CA LEU A 597 26.82 2.09 -18.59
C LEU A 597 26.37 1.16 -19.74
N ALA A 598 25.75 1.74 -20.78
CA ALA A 598 25.26 0.98 -21.93
C ALA A 598 26.41 0.36 -22.74
N ASP A 599 27.53 1.08 -22.85
CA ASP A 599 28.74 0.58 -23.53
C ASP A 599 29.33 -0.63 -22.79
N THR A 600 29.42 -0.55 -21.45
CA THR A 600 29.95 -1.63 -20.61
C THR A 600 29.07 -2.88 -20.70
N GLU A 601 27.75 -2.72 -20.59
CA GLU A 601 26.80 -3.84 -20.70
C GLU A 601 26.82 -4.46 -22.11
N SER A 602 26.84 -3.63 -23.15
CA SER A 602 26.94 -4.11 -24.53
C SER A 602 28.19 -4.95 -24.75
N ALA A 603 29.33 -4.53 -24.21
CA ALA A 603 30.58 -5.28 -24.26
C ALA A 603 30.52 -6.60 -23.46
N ALA A 604 29.93 -6.57 -22.25
CA ALA A 604 29.82 -7.76 -21.39
C ALA A 604 28.87 -8.83 -21.98
N ALA A 605 27.75 -8.40 -22.55
CA ALA A 605 26.73 -9.27 -23.12
C ALA A 605 27.18 -9.97 -24.42
N ALA A 606 28.18 -9.42 -25.13
CA ALA A 606 28.75 -10.02 -26.33
C ALA A 606 29.69 -11.21 -26.04
N THR A 607 30.01 -11.49 -24.76
CA THR A 607 30.91 -12.60 -24.41
C THR A 607 30.19 -13.96 -24.49
N PRO A 608 30.86 -15.03 -24.98
CA PRO A 608 30.25 -16.37 -25.04
C PRO A 608 29.74 -16.88 -23.68
N VAL A 609 30.40 -16.49 -22.59
CA VAL A 609 30.01 -16.86 -21.22
C VAL A 609 28.66 -16.24 -20.85
N SER A 610 28.44 -14.96 -21.16
CA SER A 610 27.16 -14.29 -20.90
C SER A 610 26.02 -14.92 -21.69
N VAL A 611 26.24 -15.24 -22.96
CA VAL A 611 25.25 -15.93 -23.81
C VAL A 611 24.90 -17.32 -23.27
N ALA A 612 25.92 -18.11 -22.89
CA ALA A 612 25.70 -19.42 -22.30
C ALA A 612 24.93 -19.34 -20.96
N ARG A 613 25.23 -18.33 -20.15
CA ARG A 613 24.56 -18.10 -18.86
C ARG A 613 23.09 -17.72 -19.06
N ALA A 614 22.79 -16.83 -20.00
CA ALA A 614 21.42 -16.47 -20.36
C ALA A 614 20.63 -17.68 -20.92
N ALA A 615 21.25 -18.48 -21.79
CA ALA A 615 20.63 -19.69 -22.33
C ALA A 615 20.32 -20.74 -21.25
N ALA A 616 21.25 -20.96 -20.30
CA ALA A 616 21.04 -21.89 -19.19
C ALA A 616 19.88 -21.45 -18.29
N VAL A 617 19.77 -20.16 -18.01
CA VAL A 617 18.67 -19.58 -17.23
C VAL A 617 17.33 -19.72 -17.95
N LEU A 618 17.27 -19.38 -19.24
CA LEU A 618 16.06 -19.56 -20.05
C LEU A 618 15.62 -21.03 -20.08
N SER A 619 16.56 -21.97 -20.16
CA SER A 619 16.27 -23.40 -20.06
C SER A 619 15.67 -23.76 -18.69
N ALA A 620 16.21 -23.24 -17.59
CA ALA A 620 15.66 -23.47 -16.26
C ALA A 620 14.24 -22.92 -16.10
N VAL A 621 13.95 -21.76 -16.69
CA VAL A 621 12.59 -21.18 -16.75
C VAL A 621 11.65 -22.09 -17.55
N VAL A 622 12.09 -22.63 -18.68
CA VAL A 622 11.33 -23.62 -19.48
C VAL A 622 11.01 -24.87 -18.66
N ASP A 623 11.99 -25.39 -17.92
CA ASP A 623 11.80 -26.58 -17.10
C ASP A 623 10.80 -26.33 -15.96
N LEU A 624 10.86 -25.15 -15.34
CA LEU A 624 9.86 -24.70 -14.35
C LEU A 624 8.45 -24.58 -14.97
N ALA A 625 8.35 -24.06 -16.20
CA ALA A 625 7.07 -23.93 -16.91
C ALA A 625 6.48 -25.28 -17.34
N ARG A 626 7.33 -26.27 -17.61
CA ARG A 626 6.92 -27.65 -17.99
C ARG A 626 6.59 -28.53 -16.80
N ALA A 627 7.17 -28.26 -15.63
CA ALA A 627 6.92 -29.07 -14.44
C ALA A 627 5.43 -29.03 -14.10
N ALA A 628 4.77 -30.19 -14.13
CA ALA A 628 3.39 -30.31 -13.66
C ALA A 628 3.28 -29.74 -12.25
N ASP A 629 2.21 -28.99 -11.98
CA ASP A 629 1.92 -28.58 -10.62
C ASP A 629 1.71 -29.85 -9.78
N PRO A 630 2.40 -30.08 -8.65
CA PRO A 630 1.97 -31.13 -7.72
C PRO A 630 0.52 -30.93 -7.27
N VAL A 631 -0.05 -29.74 -7.53
CA VAL A 631 -1.46 -29.36 -7.31
C VAL A 631 -2.41 -29.79 -8.46
N HIS A 632 -1.92 -30.13 -9.65
CA HIS A 632 -2.72 -30.59 -10.79
C HIS A 632 -2.60 -32.10 -11.02
N GLY A 633 -2.90 -32.86 -9.95
CA GLY A 633 -3.33 -34.26 -10.09
C GLY A 633 -4.74 -34.31 -10.67
N GLY A 634 -4.89 -34.01 -11.96
CA GLY A 634 -6.15 -34.03 -12.70
C GLY A 634 -5.98 -33.31 -14.03
N GLY A 635 -5.91 -34.07 -15.12
CA GLY A 635 -5.43 -33.61 -16.41
C GLY A 635 -6.32 -32.60 -17.15
N ALA A 636 -5.64 -31.77 -17.94
CA ALA A 636 -5.97 -31.45 -19.34
C ALA A 636 -4.67 -31.00 -20.02
#